data_AF-A0A538SAN4-F1
#
_entry.id   AF-A0A538SAN4-F1
#
_cell.length_a   1.000
_cell.length_b   1.000
_cell.length_c   1.000
_cell.angle_alpha   90.00
_cell.angle_beta   90.00
_cell.angle_gamma   90.00
#
_symmetry.space_group_name_H-M   'P 1'
#
loop_
_entity.id
_entity.type
_entity.pdbx_description
1 polymer ?
#
loop_
_entity_poly.entity_id
_entity_poly.type
_entity_poly.pdbx_seq_one_letter_code
_entity_poly.pdbx_strand_id
1 'polypeptide(L)'
;MGHTFLLSVLLIALHSPAPARAARPTRAARAEILYRQALARLDRNTIDTRRLALRDLEQATLLDPENAAYELTLARVYYRCGFLKSARTRFEKVSQLAPQDAAGRFGLGQVWRRDWLKYLDPISLDKAIEHFSSAARLDPGQCDSWLMLVPLLCERGDLAGALSAAERALQADPKRADALVALAYSLYRLVRVAAFAAALPRLPREVRERFEDISPVATERDTMTLRRLSPILQIEYVRRFWQDIDPDLATRENEAQLEYWSRVAHAYFLYYDARRGAWDERGEVYVRYGPPAHAIYNPVGVPLADAKMIGGGVRVLGSASNILLWQYPRLGMTVEMYDRLLTENYMLPISLDRDPDPLPDPDSVATLPDAVVPRGGRGVFPALPPGARALRVEGAIARFETDRGARLMSEIESPGGPGDSLWAEWVVLDSTRHPVTRGSRAMSPSACDATELKVADFAAELSPGDYQVGLTVRDGSRGRGVFRGDVEIPPRASELDLSDVVVSCGLPSGAREGQAKVVRIEPNPAARVSGHDPLTAYFEIYHLSPGGNGQARFQYVYTVRSAERDPRIWIQRAFAPRRQPPPISATREEEMAGTLRRQFITVPIQSLPPGKYRLEILVRDLVAGTEASRAAEFVKVGEGLRN
;
A
#
# COMPACT_ATOMS: atom_id res chain seq x y z
N MET A 1 83.46 -52.91 -80.40
CA MET A 1 83.05 -54.30 -80.69
C MET A 1 82.11 -54.77 -79.59
N GLY A 2 80.85 -55.11 -79.94
CA GLY A 2 79.86 -55.86 -79.12
C GLY A 2 79.32 -55.16 -77.86
N HIS A 3 78.05 -55.20 -77.46
CA HIS A 3 76.82 -55.80 -77.96
C HIS A 3 75.65 -55.06 -77.26
N THR A 4 74.54 -54.95 -77.98
CA THR A 4 73.13 -54.76 -77.55
C THR A 4 72.77 -55.18 -76.11
N PHE A 5 71.91 -54.42 -75.41
CA PHE A 5 70.56 -54.86 -74.97
C PHE A 5 69.80 -53.80 -74.09
N LEU A 6 68.53 -53.58 -74.46
CA LEU A 6 67.34 -53.15 -73.72
C LEU A 6 67.34 -51.91 -72.79
N LEU A 7 66.62 -50.86 -73.24
CA LEU A 7 65.97 -49.86 -72.39
C LEU A 7 64.87 -50.54 -71.55
N SER A 8 65.01 -50.48 -70.22
CA SER A 8 63.94 -50.80 -69.27
C SER A 8 63.50 -49.50 -68.59
N VAL A 9 62.38 -48.94 -69.04
CA VAL A 9 61.74 -47.79 -68.38
C VAL A 9 61.07 -48.30 -67.12
N LEU A 10 61.68 -48.04 -65.96
CA LEU A 10 61.09 -48.32 -64.65
C LEU A 10 60.09 -47.21 -64.32
N LEU A 11 58.80 -47.49 -64.53
CA LEU A 11 57.69 -46.67 -64.04
C LEU A 11 57.66 -46.78 -62.51
N ILE A 12 58.19 -45.77 -61.82
CA ILE A 12 57.95 -45.58 -60.39
C ILE A 12 56.47 -45.17 -60.25
N ALA A 13 55.62 -46.15 -59.97
CA ALA A 13 54.25 -45.91 -59.56
C ALA A 13 54.27 -45.20 -58.19
N LEU A 14 54.05 -43.88 -58.20
CA LEU A 14 53.65 -43.10 -57.04
C LEU A 14 52.38 -43.75 -56.46
N HIS A 15 52.54 -44.64 -55.48
CA HIS A 15 51.46 -45.07 -54.62
C HIS A 15 51.07 -43.88 -53.74
N SER A 16 50.17 -43.03 -54.24
CA SER A 16 49.43 -42.13 -53.37
C SER A 16 48.71 -43.00 -52.34
N PRO A 17 48.97 -42.85 -51.03
CA PRO A 17 48.17 -43.55 -50.03
C PRO A 17 46.71 -43.14 -50.26
N ALA A 18 45.83 -44.13 -50.43
CA ALA A 18 44.39 -43.88 -50.47
C ALA A 18 44.04 -42.99 -49.27
N PRO A 19 43.22 -41.93 -49.44
CA PRO A 19 42.87 -41.06 -48.33
C PRO A 19 42.28 -41.95 -47.24
N ALA A 20 42.94 -41.94 -46.07
CA ALA A 20 42.48 -42.68 -44.91
C ALA A 20 41.00 -42.36 -44.72
N ARG A 21 40.14 -43.36 -44.92
CA ARG A 21 38.69 -43.22 -44.84
C ARG A 21 38.39 -42.74 -43.43
N ALA A 22 38.15 -41.44 -43.25
CA ALA A 22 38.01 -40.83 -41.93
C ALA A 22 37.04 -41.67 -41.11
N ALA A 23 37.50 -42.18 -39.96
CA ALA A 23 36.70 -43.03 -39.10
C ALA A 23 35.38 -42.30 -38.81
N ARG A 24 34.25 -42.96 -39.07
CA ARG A 24 32.93 -42.37 -38.81
C ARG A 24 32.89 -41.94 -37.34
N PRO A 25 32.52 -40.69 -37.03
CA PRO A 25 32.56 -40.20 -35.65
C PRO A 25 31.67 -41.07 -34.76
N THR A 26 32.13 -41.34 -33.53
CA THR A 26 31.38 -42.10 -32.51
C THR A 26 30.07 -41.41 -32.18
N ARG A 27 29.12 -42.12 -31.56
CA ARG A 27 27.84 -41.52 -31.14
C ARG A 27 28.06 -40.29 -30.23
N ALA A 28 28.95 -40.42 -29.24
CA ALA A 28 29.34 -39.31 -28.36
C ALA A 28 30.00 -38.14 -29.12
N ALA A 29 30.93 -38.42 -30.05
CA ALA A 29 31.55 -37.36 -30.85
C ALA A 29 30.54 -36.63 -31.76
N ARG A 30 29.54 -37.34 -32.29
CA ARG A 30 28.43 -36.71 -33.03
C ARG A 30 27.55 -35.87 -32.12
N ALA A 31 27.24 -36.36 -30.92
CA ALA A 31 26.47 -35.61 -29.94
C ALA A 31 27.16 -34.28 -29.57
N GLU A 32 28.47 -34.31 -29.34
CA GLU A 32 29.28 -33.12 -29.04
C GLU A 32 29.32 -32.12 -30.20
N ILE A 33 29.42 -32.59 -31.45
CA ILE A 33 29.35 -31.71 -32.63
C ILE A 33 27.99 -31.00 -32.69
N LEU A 34 26.89 -31.75 -32.52
CA LEU A 34 25.54 -31.19 -32.51
C LEU A 34 25.36 -30.20 -31.35
N TYR A 35 25.88 -30.50 -30.18
CA TYR A 35 25.86 -29.62 -29.01
C TYR A 35 26.56 -28.29 -29.29
N ARG A 36 27.79 -28.31 -29.82
CA ARG A 36 28.52 -27.09 -30.19
C ARG A 36 27.81 -26.28 -31.27
N GLN A 37 27.24 -26.95 -32.28
CA GLN A 37 26.43 -26.29 -33.31
C GLN A 37 25.20 -25.63 -32.70
N ALA A 38 24.53 -26.28 -31.76
CA ALA A 38 23.40 -25.70 -31.05
C ALA A 38 23.80 -24.45 -30.26
N LEU A 39 24.90 -24.50 -29.50
CA LEU A 39 25.41 -23.34 -28.77
C LEU A 39 25.71 -22.16 -29.70
N ALA A 40 26.39 -22.41 -30.83
CA ALA A 40 26.69 -21.37 -31.83
C ALA A 40 25.42 -20.79 -32.49
N ARG A 41 24.36 -21.58 -32.62
CA ARG A 41 23.04 -21.10 -33.10
C ARG A 41 22.31 -20.29 -32.03
N LEU A 42 22.36 -20.71 -30.77
CA LEU A 42 21.75 -19.98 -29.65
C LEU A 42 22.35 -18.60 -29.47
N ASP A 43 23.65 -18.44 -29.74
CA ASP A 43 24.37 -17.16 -29.71
C ASP A 43 23.77 -16.14 -30.71
N ARG A 44 23.34 -16.60 -31.89
CA ARG A 44 22.67 -15.76 -32.90
C ARG A 44 21.24 -15.35 -32.51
N ASN A 45 20.61 -16.12 -31.62
CA ASN A 45 19.33 -15.81 -30.94
C ASN A 45 18.13 -15.38 -31.82
N THR A 46 18.02 -15.89 -33.04
CA THR A 46 16.83 -15.74 -33.91
C THR A 46 15.82 -16.87 -33.70
N ILE A 47 14.57 -16.69 -34.17
CA ILE A 47 13.54 -17.75 -34.07
C ILE A 47 14.01 -19.05 -34.75
N ASP A 48 14.53 -18.93 -35.97
CA ASP A 48 15.03 -20.09 -36.73
C ASP A 48 16.25 -20.74 -36.10
N THR A 49 17.20 -19.94 -35.62
CA THR A 49 18.41 -20.48 -34.98
C THR A 49 18.08 -21.15 -33.65
N ARG A 50 17.10 -20.65 -32.87
CA ARG A 50 16.58 -21.34 -31.68
C ARG A 50 15.89 -22.65 -32.03
N ARG A 51 15.05 -22.69 -33.07
CA ARG A 51 14.40 -23.93 -33.54
C ARG A 51 15.41 -24.98 -33.96
N LEU A 52 16.41 -24.56 -34.74
CA LEU A 52 17.50 -25.42 -35.19
C LEU A 52 18.39 -25.87 -34.03
N ALA A 53 18.63 -25.02 -33.04
CA ALA A 53 19.37 -25.40 -31.83
C ALA A 53 18.62 -26.43 -30.99
N LEU A 54 17.30 -26.27 -30.81
CA LEU A 54 16.46 -27.25 -30.12
C LEU A 54 16.55 -28.62 -30.77
N ARG A 55 16.42 -28.70 -32.09
CA ARG A 55 16.54 -29.96 -32.84
C ARG A 55 17.90 -30.63 -32.62
N ASP A 56 18.98 -29.85 -32.71
CA ASP A 56 20.33 -30.39 -32.53
C ASP A 56 20.59 -30.83 -31.08
N LEU A 57 20.07 -30.09 -30.08
CA LEU A 57 20.14 -30.47 -28.66
C LEU A 57 19.34 -31.74 -28.36
N GLU A 58 18.10 -31.85 -28.88
CA GLU A 58 17.29 -33.06 -28.76
C GLU A 58 18.05 -34.26 -29.33
N GLN A 59 18.63 -34.12 -30.53
CA GLN A 59 19.41 -35.20 -31.13
C GLN A 59 20.69 -35.51 -30.34
N ALA A 60 21.36 -34.50 -29.77
CA ALA A 60 22.51 -34.72 -28.90
C ALA A 60 22.13 -35.52 -27.65
N THR A 61 21.01 -35.20 -26.98
CA THR A 61 20.52 -35.96 -25.82
C THR A 61 20.07 -37.39 -26.17
N LEU A 62 19.65 -37.65 -27.40
CA LEU A 62 19.34 -39.01 -27.86
C LEU A 62 20.61 -39.83 -28.14
N LEU A 63 21.68 -39.19 -28.61
CA LEU A 63 22.95 -39.84 -28.92
C LEU A 63 23.82 -40.12 -27.69
N ASP A 64 23.66 -39.30 -26.65
CA ASP A 64 24.38 -39.36 -25.38
C ASP A 64 23.45 -38.98 -24.21
N PRO A 65 22.59 -39.92 -23.74
CA PRO A 65 21.52 -39.64 -22.78
C PRO A 65 21.95 -39.47 -21.32
N GLU A 66 23.22 -39.76 -21.01
CA GLU A 66 23.77 -39.63 -19.66
C GLU A 66 24.54 -38.32 -19.45
N ASN A 67 24.59 -37.47 -20.48
CA ASN A 67 25.31 -36.21 -20.43
C ASN A 67 24.43 -35.08 -19.86
N ALA A 68 24.65 -34.76 -18.58
CA ALA A 68 23.91 -33.74 -17.86
C ALA A 68 24.03 -32.33 -18.48
N ALA A 69 25.15 -31.99 -19.14
CA ALA A 69 25.34 -30.67 -19.75
C ALA A 69 24.41 -30.43 -20.95
N TYR A 70 24.16 -31.48 -21.74
CA TYR A 70 23.22 -31.43 -22.87
C TYR A 70 21.79 -31.28 -22.36
N GLU A 71 21.41 -32.08 -21.36
CA GLU A 71 20.09 -32.00 -20.71
C GLU A 71 19.86 -30.62 -20.07
N LEU A 72 20.84 -30.06 -19.37
CA LEU A 72 20.77 -28.73 -18.76
C LEU A 72 20.58 -27.63 -19.80
N THR A 73 21.33 -27.69 -20.90
CA THR A 73 21.24 -26.70 -21.97
C THR A 73 19.88 -26.78 -22.67
N LEU A 74 19.42 -27.99 -22.98
CA LEU A 74 18.09 -28.22 -23.56
C LEU A 74 16.98 -27.72 -22.62
N ALA A 75 17.06 -28.02 -21.33
CA ALA A 75 16.13 -27.55 -20.31
C ALA A 75 16.03 -26.03 -20.27
N ARG A 76 17.19 -25.33 -20.26
CA ARG A 76 17.27 -23.87 -20.29
C ARG A 76 16.63 -23.29 -21.55
N VAL A 77 16.84 -23.90 -22.73
CA VAL A 77 16.23 -23.44 -23.97
C VAL A 77 14.73 -23.65 -23.95
N TYR A 78 14.24 -24.82 -23.52
CA TYR A 78 12.80 -25.05 -23.35
C TYR A 78 12.17 -24.05 -22.38
N TYR A 79 12.83 -23.76 -21.26
CA TYR A 79 12.36 -22.77 -20.29
C TYR A 79 12.21 -21.39 -20.91
N ARG A 80 13.24 -20.91 -21.62
CA ARG A 80 13.24 -19.61 -22.32
C ARG A 80 12.16 -19.54 -23.41
N CYS A 81 11.88 -20.66 -24.07
CA CYS A 81 10.83 -20.76 -25.09
C CYS A 81 9.43 -21.00 -24.49
N GLY A 82 9.29 -21.07 -23.16
CA GLY A 82 8.00 -21.25 -22.49
C GLY A 82 7.48 -22.68 -22.44
N PHE A 83 8.24 -23.67 -22.93
CA PHE A 83 7.88 -25.09 -22.85
C PHE A 83 8.14 -25.66 -21.44
N LEU A 84 7.40 -25.16 -20.43
CA LEU A 84 7.65 -25.42 -19.01
C LEU A 84 7.61 -26.90 -18.64
N LYS A 85 6.67 -27.67 -19.21
CA LYS A 85 6.59 -29.11 -18.96
C LYS A 85 7.85 -29.84 -19.45
N SER A 86 8.27 -29.56 -20.68
CA SER A 86 9.50 -30.11 -21.25
C SER A 86 10.73 -29.66 -20.47
N ALA A 87 10.81 -28.38 -20.11
CA ALA A 87 11.92 -27.83 -19.32
C ALA A 87 12.05 -28.55 -17.97
N ARG A 88 10.94 -28.73 -17.24
CA ARG A 88 10.92 -29.45 -15.96
C ARG A 88 11.44 -30.87 -16.09
N THR A 89 10.92 -31.65 -17.04
CA THR A 89 11.38 -33.04 -17.25
C THR A 89 12.88 -33.11 -17.52
N ARG A 90 13.43 -32.16 -18.27
CA ARG A 90 14.86 -32.08 -18.57
C ARG A 90 15.68 -31.66 -17.35
N PHE A 91 15.24 -30.68 -16.57
CA PHE A 91 15.92 -30.32 -15.32
C PHE A 91 15.82 -31.41 -14.24
N GLU A 92 14.73 -32.17 -14.18
CA GLU A 92 14.60 -33.37 -13.32
C GLU A 92 15.62 -34.43 -13.73
N LYS A 93 15.82 -34.63 -15.04
CA LYS A 93 16.87 -35.51 -15.57
C LYS A 93 18.27 -35.04 -15.18
N VAL A 94 18.55 -33.73 -15.26
CA VAL A 94 19.82 -33.15 -14.75
C VAL A 94 19.99 -33.46 -13.27
N SER A 95 18.94 -33.31 -12.46
CA SER A 95 19.00 -33.60 -11.02
C SER A 95 19.26 -35.07 -10.70
N GLN A 96 18.91 -35.99 -11.61
CA GLN A 96 19.23 -37.42 -11.50
C GLN A 96 20.68 -37.71 -11.92
N LEU A 97 21.14 -37.13 -13.04
CA LEU A 97 22.47 -37.38 -13.60
C LEU A 97 23.58 -36.65 -12.82
N ALA A 98 23.30 -35.45 -12.32
CA ALA A 98 24.23 -34.60 -11.59
C ALA A 98 23.53 -33.96 -10.37
N PRO A 99 23.35 -34.70 -9.25
CA PRO A 99 22.61 -34.20 -8.09
C PRO A 99 23.20 -32.94 -7.41
N GLN A 100 24.51 -32.71 -7.62
CA GLN A 100 25.27 -31.56 -7.10
C GLN A 100 25.31 -30.38 -8.08
N ASP A 101 24.60 -30.45 -9.21
CA ASP A 101 24.53 -29.35 -10.17
C ASP A 101 23.60 -28.23 -9.66
N ALA A 102 24.20 -27.16 -9.16
CA ALA A 102 23.49 -25.97 -8.67
C ALA A 102 22.61 -25.33 -9.76
N ALA A 103 23.06 -25.34 -11.02
CA ALA A 103 22.31 -24.76 -12.12
C ALA A 103 21.09 -25.59 -12.51
N GLY A 104 21.17 -26.92 -12.38
CA GLY A 104 20.02 -27.82 -12.52
C GLY A 104 18.94 -27.53 -11.46
N ARG A 105 19.35 -27.40 -10.19
CA ARG A 105 18.45 -27.02 -9.09
C ARG A 105 17.85 -25.63 -9.29
N PHE A 106 18.65 -24.65 -9.68
CA PHE A 106 18.18 -23.30 -9.97
C PHE A 106 17.14 -23.30 -11.10
N GLY A 107 17.38 -24.08 -12.16
CA GLY A 107 16.44 -24.25 -13.27
C GLY A 107 15.09 -24.85 -12.84
N LEU A 108 15.07 -25.84 -11.95
CA LEU A 108 13.82 -26.34 -11.36
C LEU A 108 13.11 -25.26 -10.56
N GLY A 109 13.84 -24.50 -9.73
CA GLY A 109 13.29 -23.38 -8.98
C GLY A 109 12.59 -22.36 -9.89
N GLN A 110 13.20 -22.02 -11.03
CA GLN A 110 12.61 -21.13 -12.02
C GLN A 110 11.32 -21.68 -12.64
N VAL A 111 11.27 -22.99 -12.94
CA VAL A 111 10.06 -23.60 -13.49
C VAL A 111 8.92 -23.60 -12.47
N TRP A 112 9.20 -24.00 -11.23
CA TRP A 112 8.19 -24.00 -10.17
C TRP A 112 7.74 -22.59 -9.79
N ARG A 113 8.64 -21.60 -9.83
CA ARG A 113 8.28 -20.18 -9.67
C ARG A 113 7.29 -19.73 -10.73
N ARG A 114 7.51 -20.08 -12.00
CA ARG A 114 6.57 -19.74 -13.09
C ARG A 114 5.24 -20.48 -12.95
N ASP A 115 5.25 -21.71 -12.45
CA ASP A 115 4.03 -22.46 -12.17
C ASP A 115 3.24 -21.78 -11.04
N TRP A 116 3.90 -21.43 -9.94
CA TRP A 116 3.31 -20.65 -8.85
C TRP A 116 2.73 -19.32 -9.34
N LEU A 117 3.45 -18.53 -10.14
CA LEU A 117 2.93 -17.25 -10.64
C LEU A 117 1.69 -17.37 -11.55
N LYS A 118 1.41 -18.55 -12.12
CA LYS A 118 0.20 -18.79 -12.92
C LYS A 118 -1.01 -19.11 -12.05
N TYR A 119 -0.81 -19.93 -11.02
CA TYR A 119 -1.91 -20.52 -10.25
C TYR A 119 -2.01 -19.97 -8.82
N LEU A 120 -1.00 -19.23 -8.35
CA LEU A 120 -0.75 -18.88 -6.96
C LEU A 120 -0.86 -20.09 -6.01
N ASP A 121 -0.43 -21.25 -6.51
CA ASP A 121 -0.52 -22.52 -5.78
C ASP A 121 0.58 -22.65 -4.70
N PRO A 122 0.22 -22.88 -3.43
CA PRO A 122 1.19 -23.01 -2.34
C PRO A 122 2.20 -24.15 -2.52
N ILE A 123 1.81 -25.26 -3.18
CA ILE A 123 2.72 -26.40 -3.39
C ILE A 123 3.82 -26.02 -4.38
N SER A 124 3.46 -25.34 -5.47
CA SER A 124 4.44 -24.82 -6.43
C SER A 124 5.34 -23.74 -5.84
N LEU A 125 4.85 -22.92 -4.91
CA LEU A 125 5.67 -21.98 -4.14
C LEU A 125 6.72 -22.72 -3.29
N ASP A 126 6.30 -23.72 -2.53
CA ASP A 126 7.17 -24.50 -1.66
C ASP A 126 8.27 -25.22 -2.46
N LYS A 127 7.93 -25.80 -3.62
CA LYS A 127 8.91 -26.42 -4.51
C LYS A 127 9.90 -25.41 -5.09
N ALA A 128 9.44 -24.22 -5.47
CA ALA A 128 10.34 -23.17 -5.94
C ALA A 128 11.36 -22.79 -4.86
N ILE A 129 10.90 -22.59 -3.62
CA ILE A 129 11.74 -22.30 -2.45
C ILE A 129 12.73 -23.44 -2.19
N GLU A 130 12.28 -24.70 -2.21
CA GLU A 130 13.14 -25.87 -2.00
C GLU A 130 14.29 -25.91 -3.00
N HIS A 131 13.97 -25.75 -4.29
CA HIS A 131 14.94 -25.85 -5.36
C HIS A 131 15.92 -24.67 -5.40
N PHE A 132 15.46 -23.44 -5.16
CA PHE A 132 16.37 -22.30 -5.02
C PHE A 132 17.24 -22.40 -3.77
N SER A 133 16.70 -22.89 -2.65
CA SER A 133 17.47 -23.14 -1.43
C SER A 133 18.55 -24.20 -1.66
N SER A 134 18.23 -25.24 -2.43
CA SER A 134 19.19 -26.26 -2.82
C SER A 134 20.29 -25.69 -3.71
N ALA A 135 19.94 -24.89 -4.72
CA ALA A 135 20.91 -24.20 -5.57
C ALA A 135 21.84 -23.29 -4.77
N ALA A 136 21.28 -22.51 -3.84
CA ALA A 136 22.02 -21.62 -2.94
C ALA A 136 22.96 -22.36 -1.97
N ARG A 137 22.62 -23.58 -1.54
CA ARG A 137 23.52 -24.42 -0.74
C ARG A 137 24.66 -25.02 -1.56
N LEU A 138 24.37 -25.43 -2.80
CA LEU A 138 25.35 -26.03 -3.70
C LEU A 138 26.37 -25.01 -4.22
N ASP A 139 25.93 -23.78 -4.46
CA ASP A 139 26.80 -22.66 -4.82
C ASP A 139 26.41 -21.40 -4.02
N PRO A 140 26.95 -21.25 -2.79
CA PRO A 140 26.67 -20.09 -1.95
C PRO A 140 27.18 -18.76 -2.51
N GLY A 141 28.14 -18.79 -3.44
CA GLY A 141 28.70 -17.60 -4.08
C GLY A 141 27.81 -17.06 -5.22
N GLN A 142 26.86 -17.86 -5.71
CA GLN A 142 25.93 -17.43 -6.75
C GLN A 142 24.79 -16.60 -6.16
N CYS A 143 24.92 -15.28 -6.24
CA CYS A 143 23.94 -14.31 -5.71
C CYS A 143 22.49 -14.52 -6.19
N ASP A 144 22.27 -14.94 -7.44
CA ASP A 144 20.93 -15.10 -8.04
C ASP A 144 20.04 -16.07 -7.25
N SER A 145 20.60 -17.18 -6.74
CA SER A 145 19.83 -18.17 -5.99
C SER A 145 19.27 -17.59 -4.69
N TRP A 146 20.06 -16.75 -4.01
CA TRP A 146 19.63 -16.04 -2.82
C TRP A 146 18.59 -14.97 -3.13
N LEU A 147 18.79 -14.18 -4.20
CA LEU A 147 17.83 -13.15 -4.61
C LEU A 147 16.46 -13.72 -4.97
N MET A 148 16.42 -14.87 -5.66
CA MET A 148 15.16 -15.51 -6.04
C MET A 148 14.38 -16.06 -4.84
N LEU A 149 15.04 -16.35 -3.71
CA LEU A 149 14.37 -16.81 -2.49
C LEU A 149 13.60 -15.70 -1.79
N VAL A 150 14.12 -14.47 -1.81
CA VAL A 150 13.59 -13.35 -1.02
C VAL A 150 12.10 -13.08 -1.25
N PRO A 151 11.61 -12.83 -2.49
CA PRO A 151 10.18 -12.60 -2.71
C PRO A 151 9.33 -13.83 -2.38
N LEU A 152 9.84 -15.04 -2.64
CA LEU A 152 9.10 -16.29 -2.39
C LEU A 152 8.92 -16.57 -0.90
N LEU A 153 9.97 -16.32 -0.10
CA LEU A 153 9.94 -16.45 1.35
C LEU A 153 9.03 -15.39 1.97
N CYS A 154 9.02 -14.16 1.44
CA CYS A 154 8.06 -13.13 1.85
C CYS A 154 6.60 -13.51 1.56
N GLU A 155 6.32 -14.15 0.42
CA GLU A 155 4.98 -14.66 0.08
C GLU A 155 4.58 -15.86 0.94
N ARG A 156 5.55 -16.72 1.28
CA ARG A 156 5.32 -17.83 2.22
C ARG A 156 5.12 -17.35 3.67
N GLY A 157 5.48 -16.10 3.98
CA GLY A 157 5.44 -15.53 5.33
C GLY A 157 6.70 -15.83 6.17
N ASP A 158 7.71 -16.49 5.61
CA ASP A 158 9.01 -16.71 6.26
C ASP A 158 9.91 -15.47 6.10
N LEU A 159 9.57 -14.42 6.85
CA LEU A 159 10.26 -13.14 6.79
C LEU A 159 11.70 -13.20 7.33
N ALA A 160 11.96 -14.08 8.30
CA ALA A 160 13.31 -14.30 8.84
C ALA A 160 14.20 -15.01 7.81
N GLY A 161 13.66 -16.04 7.13
CA GLY A 161 14.32 -16.67 6.00
C GLY A 161 14.60 -15.70 4.86
N ALA A 162 13.63 -14.83 4.52
CA ALA A 162 13.80 -13.81 3.50
C ALA A 162 14.95 -12.85 3.83
N LEU A 163 15.03 -12.36 5.08
CA LEU A 163 16.13 -11.50 5.52
C LEU A 163 17.48 -12.23 5.42
N SER A 164 17.56 -13.46 5.92
CA SER A 164 18.79 -14.27 5.83
C SER A 164 19.23 -14.47 4.38
N ALA A 165 18.30 -14.76 3.47
CA ALA A 165 18.60 -14.87 2.04
C ALA A 165 19.10 -13.54 1.45
N ALA A 166 18.48 -12.40 1.81
CA ALA A 166 18.93 -11.08 1.36
C ALA A 166 20.34 -10.73 1.87
N GLU A 167 20.66 -11.04 3.13
CA GLU A 167 22.00 -10.84 3.70
C GLU A 167 23.04 -11.71 2.98
N ARG A 168 22.69 -12.97 2.67
CA ARG A 168 23.55 -13.87 1.90
C ARG A 168 23.76 -13.40 0.45
N ALA A 169 22.72 -12.86 -0.19
CA ALA A 169 22.84 -12.25 -1.51
C ALA A 169 23.83 -11.08 -1.49
N LEU A 170 23.74 -10.21 -0.48
CA LEU A 170 24.65 -9.07 -0.33
C LEU A 170 26.08 -9.51 0.02
N GLN A 171 26.25 -10.59 0.77
CA GLN A 171 27.58 -11.17 1.03
C GLN A 171 28.20 -11.77 -0.25
N ALA A 172 27.39 -12.45 -1.07
CA ALA A 172 27.82 -13.05 -2.32
C ALA A 172 28.24 -11.99 -3.36
N ASP A 173 27.49 -10.89 -3.46
CA ASP A 173 27.85 -9.74 -4.29
C ASP A 173 27.50 -8.39 -3.61
N PRO A 174 28.46 -7.78 -2.89
CA PRO A 174 28.23 -6.54 -2.16
C PRO A 174 27.92 -5.31 -3.02
N LYS A 175 28.21 -5.36 -4.33
CA LYS A 175 27.99 -4.24 -5.26
C LYS A 175 26.69 -4.36 -6.03
N ARG A 176 25.97 -5.48 -5.87
CA ARG A 176 24.74 -5.72 -6.61
C ARG A 176 23.57 -4.91 -6.06
N ALA A 177 23.01 -4.05 -6.91
CA ALA A 177 21.84 -3.24 -6.58
C ALA A 177 20.65 -4.09 -6.11
N ASP A 178 20.41 -5.21 -6.78
CA ASP A 178 19.33 -6.15 -6.43
C ASP A 178 19.45 -6.65 -4.99
N ALA A 179 20.67 -6.89 -4.49
CA ALA A 179 20.88 -7.37 -3.12
C ALA A 179 20.53 -6.28 -2.08
N LEU A 180 20.81 -5.01 -2.39
CA LEU A 180 20.38 -3.89 -1.54
C LEU A 180 18.86 -3.73 -1.52
N VAL A 181 18.21 -3.87 -2.68
CA VAL A 181 16.74 -3.85 -2.79
C VAL A 181 16.12 -5.01 -2.01
N ALA A 182 16.67 -6.21 -2.14
CA ALA A 182 16.23 -7.39 -1.42
C ALA A 182 16.31 -7.19 0.10
N LEU A 183 17.43 -6.65 0.58
CA LEU A 183 17.62 -6.36 2.00
C LEU A 183 16.62 -5.31 2.50
N ALA A 184 16.43 -4.21 1.76
CA ALA A 184 15.47 -3.17 2.13
C ALA A 184 14.04 -3.72 2.19
N TYR A 185 13.65 -4.52 1.20
CA TYR A 185 12.35 -5.17 1.14
C TYR A 185 12.13 -6.13 2.33
N SER A 186 13.08 -7.03 2.61
CA SER A 186 12.96 -7.96 3.75
C SER A 186 12.91 -7.25 5.10
N LEU A 187 13.73 -6.21 5.29
CA LEU A 187 13.74 -5.40 6.51
C LEU A 187 12.41 -4.66 6.71
N TYR A 188 11.85 -4.05 5.66
CA TYR A 188 10.56 -3.40 5.74
C TYR A 188 9.43 -4.39 6.07
N ARG A 189 9.42 -5.58 5.47
CA ARG A 189 8.45 -6.64 5.83
C ARG A 189 8.59 -7.08 7.29
N LEU A 190 9.80 -6.99 7.87
CA LEU A 190 10.08 -7.16 9.31
C LEU A 190 9.88 -5.88 10.15
N VAL A 191 9.16 -4.89 9.61
CA VAL A 191 8.77 -3.65 10.30
C VAL A 191 9.96 -2.72 10.59
N ARG A 192 10.99 -2.72 9.75
CA ARG A 192 12.10 -1.76 9.79
C ARG A 192 11.90 -0.68 8.73
N VAL A 193 11.20 0.38 9.11
CA VAL A 193 10.74 1.46 8.21
C VAL A 193 11.86 2.27 7.55
N ALA A 194 13.03 2.39 8.18
CA ALA A 194 14.16 3.16 7.65
C ALA A 194 14.94 2.46 6.52
N ALA A 195 14.60 1.20 6.18
CA ALA A 195 15.42 0.37 5.31
C ALA A 195 15.51 0.89 3.86
N PHE A 196 14.38 1.32 3.28
CA PHE A 196 14.37 1.90 1.93
C PHE A 196 15.09 3.25 1.85
N ALA A 197 14.91 4.12 2.84
CA ALA A 197 15.60 5.41 2.90
C ALA A 197 17.13 5.27 2.89
N ALA A 198 17.67 4.21 3.49
CA ALA A 198 19.09 3.90 3.45
C ALA A 198 19.55 3.26 2.12
N ALA A 199 18.68 2.50 1.46
CA ALA A 199 19.02 1.73 0.26
C ALA A 199 18.91 2.56 -1.04
N LEU A 200 17.81 3.29 -1.24
CA LEU A 200 17.51 3.97 -2.51
C LEU A 200 18.62 4.91 -3.00
N PRO A 201 19.25 5.76 -2.15
CA PRO A 201 20.32 6.66 -2.61
C PRO A 201 21.56 5.93 -3.15
N ARG A 202 21.74 4.66 -2.78
CA ARG A 202 22.87 3.83 -3.19
C ARG A 202 22.60 3.05 -4.47
N LEU A 203 21.37 3.07 -4.97
CA LEU A 203 20.99 2.34 -6.17
C LEU A 203 21.43 3.09 -7.44
N PRO A 204 21.83 2.36 -8.49
CA PRO A 204 21.96 2.90 -9.83
C PRO A 204 20.68 3.64 -10.23
N ARG A 205 20.84 4.70 -11.02
CA ARG A 205 19.75 5.59 -11.41
C ARG A 205 18.62 4.81 -12.06
N GLU A 206 18.95 3.87 -12.93
CA GLU A 206 17.98 3.07 -13.68
C GLU A 206 17.06 2.30 -12.72
N VAL A 207 17.61 1.67 -11.68
CA VAL A 207 16.82 0.91 -10.70
C VAL A 207 16.02 1.85 -9.81
N ARG A 208 16.64 2.93 -9.34
CA ARG A 208 16.04 3.91 -8.43
C ARG A 208 14.83 4.63 -9.04
N GLU A 209 14.88 4.99 -10.31
CA GLU A 209 13.77 5.68 -11.00
C GLU A 209 12.45 4.89 -10.90
N ARG A 210 12.48 3.56 -10.78
CA ARG A 210 11.28 2.72 -10.61
C ARG A 210 10.59 2.93 -9.26
N PHE A 211 11.34 3.26 -8.22
CA PHE A 211 10.82 3.55 -6.89
C PHE A 211 10.34 5.01 -6.77
N GLU A 212 10.88 5.90 -7.60
CA GLU A 212 10.54 7.32 -7.62
C GLU A 212 9.38 7.63 -8.57
N ASP A 213 9.08 6.73 -9.51
CA ASP A 213 7.99 6.89 -10.47
C ASP A 213 6.63 6.75 -9.76
N ILE A 214 5.84 7.82 -9.72
CA ILE A 214 4.46 7.78 -9.19
C ILE A 214 3.42 7.44 -10.26
N SER A 215 3.80 7.30 -11.53
CA SER A 215 2.86 7.07 -12.65
C SER A 215 1.91 5.89 -12.43
N PRO A 216 2.30 4.77 -11.79
CA PRO A 216 1.38 3.68 -11.51
C PRO A 216 0.21 4.09 -10.60
N VAL A 217 0.42 5.09 -9.73
CA VAL A 217 -0.52 5.44 -8.66
C VAL A 217 -1.11 6.85 -8.76
N ALA A 218 -0.55 7.65 -9.66
CA ALA A 218 -0.97 9.01 -9.92
C ALA A 218 -2.02 9.07 -11.04
N THR A 219 -2.80 10.15 -11.07
CA THR A 219 -3.72 10.38 -12.20
C THR A 219 -2.94 10.69 -13.48
N GLU A 220 -3.59 10.54 -14.63
CA GLU A 220 -3.01 10.98 -15.91
C GLU A 220 -2.65 12.47 -15.86
N ARG A 221 -3.52 13.30 -15.24
CA ARG A 221 -3.27 14.73 -15.05
C ARG A 221 -2.04 15.02 -14.20
N ASP A 222 -1.85 14.29 -13.11
CA ASP A 222 -0.67 14.41 -12.24
C ASP A 222 0.60 14.02 -13.00
N THR A 223 0.55 12.92 -13.73
CA THR A 223 1.67 12.42 -14.54
C THR A 223 2.05 13.42 -15.64
N MET A 224 1.06 13.99 -16.34
CA MET A 224 1.30 15.05 -17.33
C MET A 224 1.88 16.31 -16.72
N THR A 225 1.41 16.70 -15.52
CA THR A 225 1.94 17.85 -14.78
C THR A 225 3.40 17.60 -14.42
N LEU A 226 3.71 16.46 -13.81
CA LEU A 226 5.05 16.05 -13.42
C LEU A 226 6.04 16.11 -14.60
N ARG A 227 5.65 15.58 -15.78
CA ARG A 227 6.50 15.58 -16.98
C ARG A 227 6.82 16.97 -17.53
N ARG A 228 6.02 18.00 -17.22
CA ARG A 228 6.24 19.38 -17.65
C ARG A 228 7.11 20.20 -16.69
N LEU A 229 7.32 19.71 -15.47
CA LEU A 229 8.11 20.39 -14.45
C LEU A 229 9.61 20.24 -14.70
N SER A 230 10.40 21.18 -14.19
CA SER A 230 11.86 21.03 -14.13
C SER A 230 12.25 19.94 -13.12
N PRO A 231 13.45 19.32 -13.22
CA PRO A 231 13.84 18.22 -12.33
C PRO A 231 13.74 18.55 -10.83
N ILE A 232 14.05 19.79 -10.41
CA ILE A 232 13.94 20.22 -9.02
C ILE A 232 12.47 20.24 -8.57
N LEU A 233 11.58 20.75 -9.42
CA LEU A 233 10.15 20.80 -9.14
C LEU A 233 9.50 19.41 -9.20
N GLN A 234 10.03 18.48 -9.99
CA GLN A 234 9.58 17.09 -10.01
C GLN A 234 9.78 16.41 -8.66
N ILE A 235 10.96 16.59 -8.04
CA ILE A 235 11.27 16.02 -6.72
C ILE A 235 10.28 16.54 -5.67
N GLU A 236 10.03 17.85 -5.66
CA GLU A 236 9.10 18.47 -4.73
C GLU A 236 7.64 18.04 -4.99
N TYR A 237 7.25 17.87 -6.27
CA TYR A 237 5.93 17.37 -6.63
C TYR A 237 5.70 15.94 -6.13
N VAL A 238 6.66 15.04 -6.35
CA VAL A 238 6.59 13.65 -5.87
C VAL A 238 6.56 13.61 -4.35
N ARG A 239 7.35 14.44 -3.67
CA ARG A 239 7.31 14.57 -2.21
C ARG A 239 5.92 14.96 -1.72
N ARG A 240 5.32 16.00 -2.30
CA ARG A 240 3.98 16.48 -1.93
C ARG A 240 2.89 15.44 -2.22
N PHE A 241 2.99 14.74 -3.35
CA PHE A 241 2.08 13.65 -3.70
C PHE A 241 2.01 12.61 -2.58
N TRP A 242 3.16 12.14 -2.09
CA TRP A 242 3.18 11.17 -0.99
C TRP A 242 2.70 11.80 0.33
N GLN A 243 3.12 13.02 0.66
CA GLN A 243 2.66 13.72 1.87
C GLN A 243 1.12 13.87 1.94
N ASP A 244 0.45 14.07 0.81
CA ASP A 244 -1.03 14.15 0.78
C ASP A 244 -1.68 12.86 1.26
N ILE A 245 -1.08 11.72 0.92
CA ILE A 245 -1.57 10.36 1.24
C ILE A 245 -0.81 9.71 2.40
N ASP A 246 -0.16 10.51 3.25
CA ASP A 246 0.53 10.01 4.44
C ASP A 246 -0.48 9.58 5.52
N PRO A 247 -0.66 8.28 5.81
CA PRO A 247 -1.65 7.87 6.80
C PRO A 247 -1.32 8.38 8.21
N ASP A 248 -0.05 8.43 8.58
CA ASP A 248 0.39 8.81 9.92
C ASP A 248 1.42 9.94 9.89
N LEU A 249 0.92 11.15 10.13
CA LEU A 249 1.74 12.36 10.13
C LEU A 249 2.75 12.40 11.30
N ALA A 250 2.54 11.61 12.35
CA ALA A 250 3.42 11.60 13.52
C ALA A 250 4.73 10.85 13.24
N THR A 251 4.75 9.98 12.24
CA THR A 251 5.97 9.30 11.78
C THR A 251 6.84 10.17 10.90
N ARG A 252 8.13 9.80 10.82
CA ARG A 252 9.09 10.48 9.93
C ARG A 252 8.97 9.96 8.51
N GLU A 253 8.74 8.67 8.37
CA GLU A 253 8.55 7.98 7.11
C GLU A 253 7.05 7.84 6.80
N ASN A 254 6.70 7.92 5.52
CA ASN A 254 5.34 7.77 5.03
C ASN A 254 5.02 6.30 4.76
N GLU A 255 4.08 5.71 5.48
CA GLU A 255 3.78 4.28 5.37
C GLU A 255 3.24 3.88 4.01
N ALA A 256 2.42 4.72 3.37
CA ALA A 256 1.89 4.44 2.03
C ALA A 256 3.03 4.40 0.99
N GLN A 257 3.99 5.32 1.09
CA GLN A 257 5.18 5.35 0.23
C GLN A 257 6.10 4.14 0.47
N LEU A 258 6.32 3.77 1.74
CA LEU A 258 7.11 2.60 2.09
C LEU A 258 6.47 1.31 1.56
N GLU A 259 5.15 1.19 1.67
CA GLU A 259 4.42 0.06 1.08
C GLU A 259 4.51 0.06 -0.45
N TYR A 260 4.37 1.22 -1.08
CA TYR A 260 4.58 1.35 -2.52
C TYR A 260 5.96 0.84 -2.93
N TRP A 261 7.03 1.28 -2.26
CA TRP A 261 8.39 0.79 -2.53
C TRP A 261 8.55 -0.71 -2.29
N SER A 262 7.91 -1.24 -1.25
CA SER A 262 7.86 -2.68 -0.97
C SER A 262 7.23 -3.46 -2.14
N ARG A 263 6.12 -2.97 -2.69
CA ARG A 263 5.44 -3.58 -3.84
C ARG A 263 6.22 -3.42 -5.13
N VAL A 264 6.91 -2.29 -5.34
CA VAL A 264 7.85 -2.11 -6.45
C VAL A 264 8.99 -3.11 -6.36
N ALA A 265 9.60 -3.31 -5.18
CA ALA A 265 10.65 -4.31 -4.99
C ALA A 265 10.13 -5.72 -5.29
N HIS A 266 8.92 -6.05 -4.82
CA HIS A 266 8.28 -7.32 -5.12
C HIS A 266 8.08 -7.52 -6.64
N ALA A 267 7.49 -6.53 -7.32
CA ALA A 267 7.26 -6.58 -8.75
C ALA A 267 8.58 -6.65 -9.55
N TYR A 268 9.60 -5.94 -9.09
CA TYR A 268 10.94 -5.99 -9.64
C TYR A 268 11.53 -7.40 -9.60
N PHE A 269 11.39 -8.13 -8.50
CA PHE A 269 11.95 -9.49 -8.44
C PHE A 269 11.12 -10.54 -9.20
N LEU A 270 9.79 -10.37 -9.28
CA LEU A 270 8.93 -11.42 -9.84
C LEU A 270 8.55 -11.23 -11.31
N TYR A 271 8.33 -9.98 -11.74
CA TYR A 271 7.70 -9.66 -13.02
C TYR A 271 8.61 -8.87 -13.98
N TYR A 272 9.74 -8.34 -13.50
CA TYR A 272 10.65 -7.57 -14.33
C TYR A 272 11.37 -8.42 -15.38
N ASP A 273 11.36 -7.98 -16.63
CA ASP A 273 12.17 -8.54 -17.72
C ASP A 273 13.27 -7.56 -18.10
N ALA A 274 14.51 -7.88 -17.75
CA ALA A 274 15.69 -7.06 -18.05
C ALA A 274 15.90 -6.82 -19.56
N ARG A 275 15.40 -7.69 -20.45
CA ARG A 275 15.49 -7.49 -21.90
C ARG A 275 14.53 -6.42 -22.40
N ARG A 276 13.38 -6.26 -21.73
CA ARG A 276 12.38 -5.23 -22.04
C ARG A 276 12.60 -3.95 -21.25
N GLY A 277 13.31 -4.04 -20.12
CA GLY A 277 13.50 -2.92 -19.21
C GLY A 277 12.25 -2.57 -18.39
N ALA A 278 11.25 -3.45 -18.35
CA ALA A 278 9.96 -3.23 -17.69
C ALA A 278 9.39 -4.55 -17.14
N TRP A 279 8.46 -4.46 -16.19
CA TRP A 279 7.54 -5.56 -15.84
C TRP A 279 6.27 -5.47 -16.69
N ASP A 280 5.47 -6.54 -16.69
CA ASP A 280 4.19 -6.60 -17.37
C ASP A 280 3.03 -6.18 -16.44
N GLU A 281 1.77 -6.32 -16.87
CA GLU A 281 0.63 -5.85 -16.07
C GLU A 281 0.47 -6.53 -14.72
N ARG A 282 1.04 -7.71 -14.52
CA ARG A 282 1.03 -8.32 -13.18
C ARG A 282 1.84 -7.46 -12.20
N GLY A 283 2.96 -6.91 -12.66
CA GLY A 283 3.77 -6.00 -11.87
C GLY A 283 3.04 -4.69 -11.58
N GLU A 284 2.43 -4.08 -12.59
CA GLU A 284 1.67 -2.82 -12.43
C GLU A 284 0.50 -2.96 -11.45
N VAL A 285 -0.32 -3.99 -11.63
CA VAL A 285 -1.48 -4.26 -10.77
C VAL A 285 -1.04 -4.59 -9.34
N TYR A 286 0.04 -5.35 -9.17
CA TYR A 286 0.60 -5.65 -7.85
C TYR A 286 1.11 -4.39 -7.14
N VAL A 287 1.79 -3.48 -7.85
CA VAL A 287 2.25 -2.21 -7.28
C VAL A 287 1.07 -1.38 -6.75
N ARG A 288 -0.02 -1.30 -7.52
CA ARG A 288 -1.21 -0.53 -7.15
C ARG A 288 -2.01 -1.17 -6.01
N TYR A 289 -2.25 -2.47 -6.06
CA TYR A 289 -3.28 -3.13 -5.24
C TYR A 289 -2.77 -4.26 -4.35
N GLY A 290 -1.49 -4.63 -4.48
CA GLY A 290 -0.89 -5.75 -3.76
C GLY A 290 -1.30 -7.12 -4.33
N PRO A 291 -1.07 -8.21 -3.57
CA PRO A 291 -1.39 -9.56 -4.02
C PRO A 291 -2.90 -9.74 -4.20
N PRO A 292 -3.35 -10.44 -5.26
CA PRO A 292 -4.77 -10.78 -5.43
C PRO A 292 -5.19 -11.84 -4.39
N ALA A 293 -6.47 -11.88 -4.07
CA ALA A 293 -7.03 -12.94 -3.21
C ALA A 293 -7.03 -14.29 -3.94
N HIS A 294 -7.35 -14.28 -5.24
CA HIS A 294 -7.37 -15.46 -6.10
C HIS A 294 -6.83 -15.13 -7.49
N ALA A 295 -6.16 -16.10 -8.09
CA ALA A 295 -5.77 -16.07 -9.49
C ALA A 295 -6.44 -17.23 -10.24
N ILE A 296 -7.06 -16.92 -11.38
CA ILE A 296 -7.63 -17.92 -12.29
C ILE A 296 -6.85 -17.85 -13.59
N TYR A 297 -6.28 -18.99 -13.99
CA TYR A 297 -5.52 -19.13 -15.22
C TYR A 297 -6.30 -19.95 -16.23
N ASN A 298 -6.57 -19.38 -17.41
CA ASN A 298 -7.14 -20.10 -18.53
C ASN A 298 -6.05 -20.47 -19.56
N PRO A 299 -5.72 -21.76 -19.74
CA PRO A 299 -4.74 -22.19 -20.72
C PRO A 299 -5.23 -21.98 -22.16
N VAL A 300 -4.26 -21.88 -23.07
CA VAL A 300 -4.48 -21.75 -24.52
C VAL A 300 -5.36 -22.89 -25.04
N GLY A 301 -6.39 -22.53 -25.81
CA GLY A 301 -7.26 -23.49 -26.51
C GLY A 301 -8.35 -24.11 -25.63
N VAL A 302 -8.47 -23.70 -24.37
CA VAL A 302 -9.59 -24.08 -23.50
C VAL A 302 -10.61 -22.94 -23.49
N PRO A 303 -11.84 -23.17 -23.99
CA PRO A 303 -12.92 -22.20 -23.85
C PRO A 303 -13.20 -21.96 -22.36
N LEU A 304 -13.29 -20.70 -21.96
CA LEU A 304 -13.71 -20.30 -20.62
C LEU A 304 -15.23 -20.53 -20.52
N ALA A 305 -15.64 -21.80 -20.39
CA ALA A 305 -17.05 -22.22 -20.53
C ALA A 305 -17.90 -21.95 -19.27
N ASP A 306 -17.29 -21.74 -18.11
CA ASP A 306 -18.01 -21.51 -16.85
C ASP A 306 -18.08 -20.02 -16.50
N ALA A 307 -18.98 -19.34 -17.19
CA ALA A 307 -19.41 -17.96 -16.92
C ALA A 307 -20.04 -17.73 -15.53
N LYS A 308 -20.10 -18.74 -14.65
CA LYS A 308 -20.51 -18.55 -13.25
C LYS A 308 -19.38 -18.02 -12.35
N MET A 309 -18.12 -18.08 -12.81
CA MET A 309 -16.94 -17.65 -12.03
C MET A 309 -16.60 -16.15 -12.19
N ILE A 310 -17.25 -15.46 -13.12
CA ILE A 310 -17.06 -14.05 -13.41
C ILE A 310 -18.39 -13.36 -13.09
N GLY A 311 -18.47 -12.70 -11.94
CA GLY A 311 -19.67 -11.98 -11.52
C GLY A 311 -20.04 -10.92 -12.56
N GLY A 312 -21.04 -11.21 -13.40
CA GLY A 312 -21.55 -10.28 -14.41
C GLY A 312 -21.55 -10.81 -15.84
N GLY A 313 -22.25 -11.93 -16.10
CA GLY A 313 -22.68 -12.32 -17.45
C GLY A 313 -21.74 -13.23 -18.23
N VAL A 314 -22.33 -14.00 -19.15
CA VAL A 314 -21.64 -14.97 -20.02
C VAL A 314 -20.87 -14.25 -21.12
N ARG A 315 -19.56 -14.05 -20.94
CA ARG A 315 -18.64 -13.73 -22.05
C ARG A 315 -17.94 -15.02 -22.50
N VAL A 316 -18.39 -15.58 -23.63
CA VAL A 316 -17.65 -16.63 -24.34
C VAL A 316 -16.46 -15.97 -25.05
N LEU A 317 -15.26 -16.11 -24.49
CA LEU A 317 -14.03 -15.60 -25.10
C LEU A 317 -13.61 -16.53 -26.25
N GLY A 318 -13.99 -16.18 -27.47
CA GLY A 318 -13.84 -17.00 -28.69
C GLY A 318 -12.44 -17.06 -29.29
N SER A 319 -11.35 -16.88 -28.53
CA SER A 319 -9.98 -17.00 -29.06
C SER A 319 -9.05 -17.66 -28.06
N ALA A 320 -8.16 -18.53 -28.56
CA ALA A 320 -7.16 -19.24 -27.78
C ALA A 320 -6.08 -18.27 -27.26
N SER A 321 -6.40 -17.52 -26.21
CA SER A 321 -5.45 -16.65 -25.49
C SER A 321 -5.14 -17.24 -24.13
N ASN A 322 -3.91 -17.05 -23.66
CA ASN A 322 -3.53 -17.32 -22.28
C ASN A 322 -4.05 -16.15 -21.42
N ILE A 323 -5.04 -16.42 -20.55
CA ILE A 323 -5.73 -15.39 -19.76
C ILE A 323 -5.46 -15.61 -18.29
N LEU A 324 -5.14 -14.54 -17.58
CA LEU A 324 -4.98 -14.49 -16.14
C LEU A 324 -6.00 -13.52 -15.56
N LEU A 325 -6.82 -14.00 -14.63
CA LEU A 325 -7.79 -13.20 -13.88
C LEU A 325 -7.31 -13.08 -12.44
N TRP A 326 -7.14 -11.86 -11.95
CA TRP A 326 -6.82 -11.56 -10.56
C TRP A 326 -8.03 -10.97 -9.87
N GLN A 327 -8.46 -11.59 -8.77
CA GLN A 327 -9.65 -11.18 -8.03
C GLN A 327 -9.28 -10.43 -6.76
N TYR A 328 -9.91 -9.28 -6.56
CA TYR A 328 -9.80 -8.44 -5.36
C TYR A 328 -11.19 -8.20 -4.76
N PRO A 329 -11.79 -9.17 -4.07
CA PRO A 329 -13.14 -9.04 -3.52
C PRO A 329 -13.29 -7.86 -2.55
N ARG A 330 -12.26 -7.59 -1.71
CA ARG A 330 -12.24 -6.42 -0.82
C ARG A 330 -12.29 -5.08 -1.55
N LEU A 331 -11.91 -5.06 -2.82
CA LEU A 331 -11.89 -3.86 -3.67
C LEU A 331 -13.03 -3.87 -4.69
N GLY A 332 -13.95 -4.85 -4.64
CA GLY A 332 -15.02 -5.01 -5.62
C GLY A 332 -14.53 -5.17 -7.06
N MET A 333 -13.31 -5.68 -7.27
CA MET A 333 -12.60 -5.60 -8.55
C MET A 333 -12.11 -6.98 -9.03
N THR A 334 -12.15 -7.18 -10.35
CA THR A 334 -11.46 -8.30 -11.03
C THR A 334 -10.65 -7.73 -12.19
N VAL A 335 -9.37 -8.09 -12.24
CA VAL A 335 -8.44 -7.62 -13.26
C VAL A 335 -8.17 -8.73 -14.24
N GLU A 336 -8.41 -8.46 -15.51
CA GLU A 336 -8.25 -9.39 -16.62
C GLU A 336 -7.00 -9.06 -17.41
N MET A 337 -6.13 -10.05 -17.65
CA MET A 337 -4.86 -9.87 -18.34
C MET A 337 -4.61 -10.97 -19.37
N TYR A 338 -4.00 -10.61 -20.50
CA TYR A 338 -3.80 -11.47 -21.66
C TYR A 338 -2.33 -11.58 -22.03
N ASP A 339 -1.84 -12.81 -22.16
CA ASP A 339 -0.59 -13.11 -22.88
C ASP A 339 -0.92 -13.59 -24.30
N ARG A 340 -1.01 -12.63 -25.22
CA ARG A 340 -1.44 -12.89 -26.62
C ARG A 340 -0.38 -13.59 -27.47
N LEU A 341 0.90 -13.48 -27.07
CA LEU A 341 2.04 -13.99 -27.83
C LEU A 341 2.68 -15.21 -27.17
N LEU A 342 2.13 -15.69 -26.06
CA LEU A 342 2.67 -16.81 -25.27
C LEU A 342 4.12 -16.56 -24.83
N THR A 343 4.39 -15.29 -24.46
CA THR A 343 5.72 -14.82 -24.05
C THR A 343 5.83 -14.60 -22.55
N GLU A 344 4.79 -14.94 -21.78
CA GLU A 344 4.61 -14.58 -20.37
C GLU A 344 4.61 -13.07 -20.13
N ASN A 345 4.21 -12.31 -21.14
CA ASN A 345 4.04 -10.86 -21.04
C ASN A 345 2.55 -10.54 -21.08
N TYR A 346 1.98 -10.34 -19.89
CA TYR A 346 0.56 -10.10 -19.70
C TYR A 346 0.22 -8.61 -19.88
N MET A 347 -0.81 -8.33 -20.68
CA MET A 347 -1.27 -6.97 -20.96
C MET A 347 -2.78 -6.88 -20.72
N LEU A 348 -3.28 -5.67 -20.48
CA LEU A 348 -4.72 -5.40 -20.42
C LEU A 348 -5.42 -5.78 -21.74
N PRO A 349 -6.71 -6.16 -21.68
CA PRO A 349 -7.53 -6.35 -22.87
C PRO A 349 -7.56 -5.09 -23.72
N ILE A 350 -7.60 -5.26 -25.04
CA ILE A 350 -7.94 -4.15 -25.94
C ILE A 350 -9.46 -4.06 -25.92
N SER A 351 -9.99 -2.89 -25.55
CA SER A 351 -11.42 -2.60 -25.53
C SER A 351 -11.66 -1.24 -26.19
N LEU A 352 -12.73 -1.16 -26.97
CA LEU A 352 -13.21 0.09 -27.59
C LEU A 352 -14.45 0.64 -26.85
N ASP A 353 -15.07 -0.19 -26.02
CA ASP A 353 -16.32 0.06 -25.31
C ASP A 353 -16.12 0.51 -23.86
N ARG A 354 -14.98 0.17 -23.24
CA ARG A 354 -14.64 0.54 -21.86
C ARG A 354 -13.15 0.77 -21.69
N ASP A 355 -12.77 1.57 -20.70
CA ASP A 355 -11.38 1.67 -20.27
C ASP A 355 -10.97 0.34 -19.59
N PRO A 356 -9.93 -0.35 -20.10
CA PRO A 356 -9.48 -1.59 -19.49
C PRO A 356 -8.59 -1.36 -18.26
N ASP A 357 -8.21 -0.12 -17.93
CA ASP A 357 -7.41 0.20 -16.74
C ASP A 357 -8.16 -0.23 -15.46
N PRO A 358 -7.56 -1.09 -14.63
CA PRO A 358 -8.25 -1.62 -13.46
C PRO A 358 -8.40 -0.54 -12.38
N LEU A 359 -9.64 -0.32 -11.93
CA LEU A 359 -9.97 0.55 -10.82
C LEU A 359 -10.87 -0.18 -9.81
N PRO A 360 -10.66 0.03 -8.50
CA PRO A 360 -11.49 -0.56 -7.47
C PRO A 360 -12.89 0.08 -7.47
N ASP A 361 -13.87 -0.67 -6.99
CA ASP A 361 -15.22 -0.17 -6.78
C ASP A 361 -15.21 0.94 -5.71
N PRO A 362 -15.68 2.17 -6.02
CA PRO A 362 -15.65 3.29 -5.08
C PRO A 362 -16.39 3.01 -3.77
N ASP A 363 -17.51 2.28 -3.82
CA ASP A 363 -18.31 1.96 -2.63
C ASP A 363 -17.55 0.97 -1.74
N SER A 364 -16.93 -0.06 -2.34
CA SER A 364 -16.07 -1.00 -1.63
C SER A 364 -14.90 -0.26 -0.93
N VAL A 365 -14.22 0.64 -1.63
CA VAL A 365 -13.08 1.40 -1.09
C VAL A 365 -13.51 2.33 0.06
N ALA A 366 -14.65 3.02 -0.08
CA ALA A 366 -15.14 3.96 0.93
C ALA A 366 -15.42 3.27 2.29
N THR A 367 -15.58 1.95 2.30
CA THR A 367 -15.79 1.16 3.53
C THR A 367 -14.51 0.62 4.16
N LEU A 368 -13.33 0.83 3.57
CA LEU A 368 -12.05 0.35 4.11
C LEU A 368 -11.51 1.33 5.17
N PRO A 369 -11.62 1.02 6.47
CA PRO A 369 -11.17 1.93 7.53
C PRO A 369 -9.63 1.98 7.65
N ASP A 370 -8.94 1.01 7.06
CA ASP A 370 -7.52 0.73 7.19
C ASP A 370 -6.73 1.00 5.91
N ALA A 371 -7.29 1.77 4.96
CA ALA A 371 -6.68 2.01 3.67
C ALA A 371 -6.56 3.50 3.31
N VAL A 372 -5.47 3.85 2.62
CA VAL A 372 -5.28 5.14 1.96
C VAL A 372 -5.32 4.94 0.46
N VAL A 373 -6.08 5.82 -0.21
CA VAL A 373 -6.29 5.78 -1.66
C VAL A 373 -5.85 7.11 -2.26
N PRO A 374 -4.87 7.11 -3.19
CA PRO A 374 -4.49 8.30 -3.92
C PRO A 374 -5.65 8.86 -4.76
N ARG A 375 -5.53 10.14 -5.12
CA ARG A 375 -6.51 10.79 -6.00
C ARG A 375 -6.65 10.00 -7.31
N GLY A 376 -7.89 9.78 -7.72
CA GLY A 376 -8.22 9.01 -8.93
C GLY A 376 -8.29 7.50 -8.74
N GLY A 377 -8.10 6.96 -7.52
CA GLY A 377 -8.35 5.54 -7.23
C GLY A 377 -7.32 4.56 -7.80
N ARG A 378 -6.22 5.07 -8.39
CA ARG A 378 -5.11 4.27 -8.89
C ARG A 378 -4.20 3.86 -7.73
N GLY A 379 -4.65 2.90 -6.95
CA GLY A 379 -3.87 2.30 -5.87
C GLY A 379 -4.58 2.31 -4.53
N VAL A 380 -4.34 1.28 -3.73
CA VAL A 380 -4.90 1.13 -2.39
C VAL A 380 -3.80 0.61 -1.47
N PHE A 381 -3.43 1.44 -0.50
CA PHE A 381 -2.34 1.17 0.45
C PHE A 381 -2.90 0.96 1.86
N PRO A 382 -2.34 0.05 2.66
CA PRO A 382 -2.66 -0.04 4.07
C PRO A 382 -2.24 1.25 4.78
N ALA A 383 -3.09 1.74 5.68
CA ALA A 383 -2.78 2.91 6.51
C ALA A 383 -1.75 2.61 7.60
N LEU A 384 -1.52 1.33 7.91
CA LEU A 384 -0.63 0.88 8.96
C LEU A 384 0.52 0.05 8.39
N PRO A 385 1.71 0.07 9.01
CA PRO A 385 2.85 -0.71 8.53
C PRO A 385 2.63 -2.22 8.75
N PRO A 386 3.40 -3.07 8.07
CA PRO A 386 3.27 -4.53 8.19
C PRO A 386 3.28 -5.00 9.66
N GLY A 387 2.35 -5.88 10.01
CA GLY A 387 2.26 -6.47 11.35
C GLY A 387 1.79 -5.53 12.46
N ALA A 388 1.37 -4.29 12.14
CA ALA A 388 0.64 -3.44 13.08
C ALA A 388 -0.81 -3.92 13.24
N ARG A 389 -1.34 -3.81 14.46
CA ARG A 389 -2.74 -4.11 14.75
C ARG A 389 -3.52 -2.81 14.80
N ALA A 390 -4.62 -2.70 14.06
CA ALA A 390 -5.44 -1.50 14.11
C ALA A 390 -6.05 -1.30 15.51
N LEU A 391 -5.89 -0.09 16.05
CA LEU A 391 -6.62 0.38 17.22
C LEU A 391 -7.71 1.34 16.74
N ARG A 392 -8.92 1.17 17.29
CA ARG A 392 -9.99 2.14 17.09
C ARG A 392 -9.62 3.41 17.83
N VAL A 393 -9.68 4.54 17.14
CA VAL A 393 -9.48 5.86 17.72
C VAL A 393 -10.58 6.80 17.26
N GLU A 394 -10.96 7.73 18.12
CA GLU A 394 -11.82 8.87 17.76
C GLU A 394 -11.07 10.13 18.17
N GLY A 395 -11.05 11.13 17.29
CA GLY A 395 -10.33 12.38 17.52
C GLY A 395 -11.21 13.59 17.30
N ALA A 396 -10.93 14.66 18.03
CA ALA A 396 -11.59 15.94 17.87
C ALA A 396 -10.58 17.08 17.92
N ILE A 397 -10.91 18.17 17.21
CA ILE A 397 -10.08 19.37 17.17
C ILE A 397 -11.00 20.57 17.42
N ALA A 398 -10.55 21.48 18.28
CA ALA A 398 -11.26 22.71 18.61
C ALA A 398 -10.32 23.91 18.64
N ARG A 399 -10.82 25.07 18.21
CA ARG A 399 -10.07 26.32 18.15
C ARG A 399 -10.62 27.33 19.15
N PHE A 400 -9.71 27.99 19.85
CA PHE A 400 -9.99 29.07 20.79
C PHE A 400 -9.16 30.30 20.41
N GLU A 401 -9.78 31.46 20.23
CA GLU A 401 -9.07 32.69 19.84
C GLU A 401 -8.06 33.11 20.92
N THR A 402 -6.93 33.65 20.49
CA THR A 402 -5.88 34.24 21.34
C THR A 402 -5.38 35.55 20.73
N ASP A 403 -4.59 36.32 21.48
CA ASP A 403 -4.04 37.57 20.96
C ASP A 403 -3.08 37.41 19.76
N ARG A 404 -2.54 36.19 19.54
CA ARG A 404 -1.54 35.90 18.49
C ARG A 404 -2.06 34.98 17.37
N GLY A 405 -3.34 34.62 17.40
CA GLY A 405 -3.95 33.63 16.50
C GLY A 405 -4.97 32.79 17.25
N ALA A 406 -4.84 31.47 17.25
CA ALA A 406 -5.72 30.59 18.02
C ALA A 406 -4.93 29.53 18.79
N ARG A 407 -5.41 29.21 20.00
CA ARG A 407 -5.07 27.98 20.70
C ARG A 407 -5.84 26.84 20.06
N LEU A 408 -5.11 25.95 19.41
CA LEU A 408 -5.64 24.69 18.91
C LEU A 408 -5.63 23.67 20.05
N MET A 409 -6.76 23.00 20.26
CA MET A 409 -6.89 21.85 21.16
C MET A 409 -7.20 20.61 20.34
N SER A 410 -6.47 19.53 20.58
CA SER A 410 -6.65 18.25 19.90
C SER A 410 -6.82 17.15 20.93
N GLU A 411 -7.91 16.40 20.83
CA GLU A 411 -8.28 15.31 21.73
C GLU A 411 -8.30 14.00 20.97
N ILE A 412 -7.88 12.93 21.63
CA ILE A 412 -7.98 11.57 21.09
C ILE A 412 -8.40 10.59 22.19
N GLU A 413 -9.27 9.65 21.82
CA GLU A 413 -9.67 8.53 22.65
C GLU A 413 -9.37 7.19 21.98
N SER A 414 -9.18 6.16 22.79
CA SER A 414 -9.10 4.76 22.33
C SER A 414 -9.60 3.82 23.43
N PRO A 415 -10.18 2.66 23.08
CA PRO A 415 -10.54 1.64 24.06
C PRO A 415 -9.31 1.16 24.86
N GLY A 416 -9.45 1.09 26.18
CA GLY A 416 -8.42 0.60 27.09
C GLY A 416 -8.83 0.75 28.56
N GLY A 417 -8.62 -0.29 29.33
CA GLY A 417 -8.90 -0.30 30.76
C GLY A 417 -7.78 0.34 31.60
N PRO A 418 -7.98 0.48 32.92
CA PRO A 418 -7.03 1.19 33.80
C PRO A 418 -5.60 0.67 33.72
N GLY A 419 -5.42 -0.65 33.58
CA GLY A 419 -4.11 -1.32 33.50
C GLY A 419 -3.42 -1.25 32.14
N ASP A 420 -4.12 -0.84 31.08
CA ASP A 420 -3.55 -0.82 29.74
C ASP A 420 -2.56 0.34 29.57
N SER A 421 -1.44 0.12 28.89
CA SER A 421 -0.47 1.20 28.63
C SER A 421 -0.63 1.69 27.19
N LEU A 422 -1.29 2.84 27.04
CA LEU A 422 -1.48 3.53 25.76
C LEU A 422 -0.73 4.86 25.76
N TRP A 423 -0.10 5.18 24.64
CA TRP A 423 0.63 6.43 24.40
C TRP A 423 0.04 7.14 23.19
N ALA A 424 -0.19 8.44 23.33
CA ALA A 424 -0.60 9.31 22.24
C ALA A 424 0.56 10.17 21.76
N GLU A 425 0.69 10.32 20.44
CA GLU A 425 1.60 11.22 19.75
C GLU A 425 0.77 12.25 18.97
N TRP A 426 1.29 13.46 18.88
CA TRP A 426 0.62 14.58 18.23
C TRP A 426 1.61 15.37 17.38
N VAL A 427 1.15 15.79 16.21
CA VAL A 427 1.89 16.68 15.33
C VAL A 427 0.93 17.67 14.68
N VAL A 428 1.40 18.90 14.50
CA VAL A 428 0.74 19.88 13.64
C VAL A 428 1.71 20.30 12.55
N LEU A 429 1.27 20.17 11.31
CA LEU A 429 2.00 20.58 10.11
C LEU A 429 1.37 21.85 9.55
N ASP A 430 2.18 22.79 9.06
CA ASP A 430 1.69 23.94 8.31
C ASP A 430 1.31 23.58 6.86
N SER A 431 0.85 24.56 6.08
CA SER A 431 0.51 24.43 4.66
C SER A 431 1.68 23.98 3.77
N THR A 432 2.92 24.11 4.24
CA THR A 432 4.14 23.63 3.57
C THR A 432 4.58 22.24 4.04
N ARG A 433 3.76 21.58 4.89
CA ARG A 433 4.01 20.28 5.52
C ARG A 433 5.22 20.28 6.46
N HIS A 434 5.62 21.45 6.96
CA HIS A 434 6.64 21.53 8.00
C HIS A 434 5.99 21.42 9.38
N PRO A 435 6.60 20.64 10.29
CA PRO A 435 6.07 20.48 11.64
C PRO A 435 6.27 21.75 12.47
N VAL A 436 5.16 22.34 12.90
CA VAL A 436 5.12 23.52 13.76
C VAL A 436 5.22 23.13 15.23
N THR A 437 4.57 22.03 15.60
CA THR A 437 4.66 21.47 16.96
C THR A 437 4.54 19.96 16.95
N ARG A 438 5.10 19.33 17.98
CA ARG A 438 4.98 17.90 18.27
C ARG A 438 4.80 17.68 19.76
N GLY A 439 4.02 16.68 20.13
CA GLY A 439 3.81 16.26 21.50
C GLY A 439 3.73 14.75 21.62
N SER A 440 4.02 14.22 22.79
CA SER A 440 3.74 12.82 23.14
C SER A 440 3.45 12.70 24.63
N ARG A 441 2.48 11.86 25.00
CA ARG A 441 2.13 11.60 26.39
C ARG A 441 1.42 10.26 26.59
N ALA A 442 1.52 9.71 27.79
CA ALA A 442 0.69 8.58 28.19
C ALA A 442 -0.78 9.00 28.29
N MET A 443 -1.68 8.12 27.86
CA MET A 443 -3.13 8.37 27.93
C MET A 443 -3.67 8.07 29.34
N SER A 444 -4.60 8.89 29.80
CA SER A 444 -5.27 8.75 31.10
C SER A 444 -6.65 8.10 30.97
N PRO A 445 -7.22 7.49 32.02
CA PRO A 445 -8.61 7.04 32.02
C PRO A 445 -9.57 8.17 31.65
N SER A 446 -10.59 7.87 30.84
CA SER A 446 -11.62 8.85 30.44
C SER A 446 -12.56 9.19 31.59
N ALA A 447 -13.00 10.44 31.68
CA ALA A 447 -14.09 10.82 32.58
C ALA A 447 -15.47 10.31 32.10
N CYS A 448 -15.63 10.01 30.80
CA CYS A 448 -16.86 9.41 30.27
C CYS A 448 -16.99 7.92 30.65
N ASP A 449 -15.89 7.18 30.62
CA ASP A 449 -15.82 5.80 31.11
C ASP A 449 -14.38 5.44 31.50
N ALA A 450 -14.08 5.49 32.80
CA ALA A 450 -12.74 5.22 33.31
C ALA A 450 -12.35 3.73 33.25
N THR A 451 -13.32 2.83 32.99
CA THR A 451 -13.11 1.38 32.98
C THR A 451 -12.78 0.83 31.61
N GLU A 452 -13.24 1.49 30.55
CA GLU A 452 -13.11 1.00 29.17
C GLU A 452 -12.44 1.97 28.20
N LEU A 453 -12.26 3.24 28.56
CA LEU A 453 -11.69 4.26 27.66
C LEU A 453 -10.47 4.96 28.25
N LYS A 454 -9.52 5.26 27.38
CA LYS A 454 -8.42 6.20 27.65
C LYS A 454 -8.47 7.39 26.71
N VAL A 455 -8.01 8.53 27.21
CA VAL A 455 -7.97 9.81 26.50
C VAL A 455 -6.62 10.51 26.65
N ALA A 456 -6.30 11.35 25.68
CA ALA A 456 -5.23 12.34 25.78
C ALA A 456 -5.64 13.62 25.04
N ASP A 457 -5.18 14.75 25.57
CA ASP A 457 -5.34 16.07 24.98
C ASP A 457 -3.97 16.72 24.71
N PHE A 458 -3.94 17.57 23.69
CA PHE A 458 -2.81 18.41 23.33
C PHE A 458 -3.28 19.81 22.99
N ALA A 459 -2.43 20.81 23.21
CA ALA A 459 -2.72 22.16 22.77
C ALA A 459 -1.47 22.94 22.39
N ALA A 460 -1.60 23.85 21.43
CA ALA A 460 -0.59 24.85 21.10
C ALA A 460 -1.26 26.14 20.57
N GLU A 461 -0.61 27.28 20.79
CA GLU A 461 -0.97 28.52 20.13
C GLU A 461 -0.34 28.56 18.74
N LEU A 462 -1.16 28.84 17.74
CA LEU A 462 -0.80 28.87 16.34
C LEU A 462 -1.24 30.19 15.72
N SER A 463 -0.42 30.72 14.81
CA SER A 463 -0.76 31.91 14.03
C SER A 463 -1.80 31.60 12.95
N PRO A 464 -2.47 32.61 12.38
CA PRO A 464 -3.40 32.41 11.28
C PRO A 464 -2.79 31.64 10.10
N GLY A 465 -3.53 30.68 9.54
CA GLY A 465 -3.08 29.83 8.43
C GLY A 465 -3.77 28.46 8.41
N ASP A 466 -3.39 27.66 7.42
CA ASP A 466 -3.89 26.30 7.23
C ASP A 466 -2.92 25.27 7.82
N TYR A 467 -3.48 24.29 8.53
CA TYR A 467 -2.73 23.27 9.24
C TYR A 467 -3.32 21.88 9.04
N GLN A 468 -2.46 20.87 9.19
CA GLN A 468 -2.84 19.48 9.33
C GLN A 468 -2.45 18.95 10.70
N VAL A 469 -3.41 18.31 11.37
CA VAL A 469 -3.23 17.69 12.67
C VAL A 469 -3.17 16.18 12.48
N GLY A 470 -2.13 15.56 13.03
CA GLY A 470 -2.02 14.11 13.17
C GLY A 470 -2.01 13.72 14.64
N LEU A 471 -2.83 12.74 14.99
CA LEU A 471 -2.87 12.11 16.31
C LEU A 471 -2.71 10.60 16.14
N THR A 472 -1.80 10.00 16.91
CA THR A 472 -1.50 8.57 16.82
C THR A 472 -1.52 7.95 18.21
N VAL A 473 -2.26 6.86 18.37
CA VAL A 473 -2.25 6.04 19.58
C VAL A 473 -1.44 4.78 19.34
N ARG A 474 -0.59 4.42 20.31
CA ARG A 474 0.18 3.18 20.31
C ARG A 474 -0.03 2.40 21.61
N ASP A 475 -0.02 1.08 21.48
CA ASP A 475 0.06 0.17 22.64
C ASP A 475 1.43 -0.53 22.74
N GLY A 476 1.66 -1.27 23.83
CA GLY A 476 2.90 -2.04 24.04
C GLY A 476 3.05 -3.29 23.16
N SER A 477 2.06 -3.59 22.31
CA SER A 477 1.88 -4.83 21.53
C SER A 477 1.65 -4.58 20.02
N ARG A 478 2.24 -3.51 19.47
CA ARG A 478 2.13 -3.10 18.04
C ARG A 478 0.75 -2.62 17.60
N GLY A 479 -0.15 -2.36 18.52
CA GLY A 479 -1.39 -1.65 18.27
C GLY A 479 -1.10 -0.21 17.85
N ARG A 480 -1.74 0.23 16.77
CA ARG A 480 -1.65 1.59 16.24
C ARG A 480 -3.00 2.05 15.74
N GLY A 481 -3.41 3.24 16.14
CA GLY A 481 -4.60 3.93 15.63
C GLY A 481 -4.23 5.36 15.27
N VAL A 482 -4.78 5.87 14.18
CA VAL A 482 -4.39 7.18 13.64
C VAL A 482 -5.63 8.01 13.34
N PHE A 483 -5.55 9.30 13.64
CA PHE A 483 -6.55 10.30 13.33
C PHE A 483 -5.88 11.49 12.64
N ARG A 484 -6.53 12.00 11.59
CA ARG A 484 -6.08 13.17 10.82
C ARG A 484 -7.22 14.18 10.73
N GLY A 485 -6.88 15.47 10.82
CA GLY A 485 -7.82 16.56 10.57
C GLY A 485 -7.14 17.78 9.98
N ASP A 486 -7.81 18.42 9.01
CA ASP A 486 -7.41 19.71 8.47
C ASP A 486 -8.02 20.83 9.31
N VAL A 487 -7.26 21.91 9.54
CA VAL A 487 -7.68 23.03 10.38
C VAL A 487 -7.28 24.34 9.72
N GLU A 488 -8.24 25.22 9.51
CA GLU A 488 -8.01 26.62 9.16
C GLU A 488 -8.10 27.48 10.42
N ILE A 489 -7.07 28.29 10.66
CA ILE A 489 -7.04 29.30 11.72
C ILE A 489 -7.19 30.67 11.05
N PRO A 490 -8.36 31.31 11.17
CA PRO A 490 -8.58 32.62 10.56
C PRO A 490 -7.77 33.70 11.30
N PRO A 491 -7.56 34.87 10.66
CA PRO A 491 -7.14 36.07 11.36
C PRO A 491 -8.11 36.40 12.50
N ARG A 492 -7.61 37.11 13.52
CA ARG A 492 -8.40 37.52 14.67
C ARG A 492 -9.67 38.26 14.23
N ALA A 493 -10.82 37.88 14.80
CA ALA A 493 -12.05 38.61 14.56
C ALA A 493 -11.96 40.03 15.13
N SER A 494 -12.71 40.96 14.53
CA SER A 494 -12.83 42.35 15.00
C SER A 494 -14.20 42.65 15.63
N GLU A 495 -15.12 41.69 15.55
CA GLU A 495 -16.49 41.75 16.04
C GLU A 495 -16.78 40.48 16.84
N LEU A 496 -17.97 40.41 17.45
CA LEU A 496 -18.46 39.25 18.21
C LEU A 496 -18.18 37.94 17.46
N ASP A 497 -17.47 37.01 18.10
CA ASP A 497 -17.23 35.67 17.56
C ASP A 497 -17.22 34.62 18.66
N LEU A 498 -17.27 33.35 18.25
CA LEU A 498 -17.33 32.19 19.14
C LEU A 498 -16.23 31.18 18.81
N SER A 499 -15.71 30.53 19.86
CA SER A 499 -14.86 29.35 19.69
C SER A 499 -15.63 28.20 19.05
N ASP A 500 -14.91 27.15 18.66
CA ASP A 500 -15.59 25.88 18.42
C ASP A 500 -16.30 25.41 19.72
N VAL A 501 -17.42 24.72 19.56
CA VAL A 501 -18.20 24.18 20.68
C VAL A 501 -17.67 22.78 20.97
N VAL A 502 -17.20 22.56 22.20
CA VAL A 502 -16.62 21.29 22.62
C VAL A 502 -17.59 20.53 23.51
N VAL A 503 -17.95 19.32 23.12
CA VAL A 503 -18.70 18.40 23.99
C VAL A 503 -17.72 17.80 25.00
N SER A 504 -18.09 17.75 26.28
CA SER A 504 -17.21 17.34 27.38
C SER A 504 -17.81 16.20 28.19
N CYS A 505 -16.96 15.38 28.80
CA CYS A 505 -17.37 14.36 29.77
C CYS A 505 -17.69 15.01 31.13
N GLY A 506 -18.93 15.44 31.29
CA GLY A 506 -19.41 16.07 32.54
C GLY A 506 -18.82 17.47 32.78
N LEU A 507 -19.10 18.01 33.98
CA LEU A 507 -18.61 19.33 34.41
C LEU A 507 -17.20 19.22 35.01
N PRO A 508 -16.32 20.22 34.82
CA PRO A 508 -14.97 20.19 35.37
C PRO A 508 -14.98 20.11 36.90
N SER A 509 -14.16 19.23 37.47
CA SER A 509 -13.99 19.15 38.92
C SER A 509 -13.40 20.45 39.48
N GLY A 510 -14.15 21.18 40.31
CA GLY A 510 -13.65 22.37 41.02
C GLY A 510 -13.83 23.73 40.31
N ALA A 511 -14.50 23.78 39.16
CA ALA A 511 -14.88 25.06 38.55
C ALA A 511 -16.11 25.65 39.25
N ARG A 512 -15.92 26.66 40.10
CA ARG A 512 -16.98 27.64 40.37
C ARG A 512 -17.18 28.46 39.09
N GLU A 513 -18.42 28.58 38.63
CA GLU A 513 -18.80 29.41 37.49
C GLU A 513 -18.10 30.78 37.55
N GLY A 514 -17.33 31.12 36.51
CA GLY A 514 -16.84 32.48 36.28
C GLY A 514 -15.53 32.93 36.92
N GLN A 515 -14.72 32.07 37.59
CA GLN A 515 -13.45 32.52 38.22
C GLN A 515 -12.17 31.79 37.79
N ALA A 516 -12.24 30.70 37.03
CA ALA A 516 -11.04 29.97 36.63
C ALA A 516 -10.28 30.67 35.48
N LYS A 517 -9.03 31.08 35.73
CA LYS A 517 -8.12 31.59 34.68
C LYS A 517 -7.72 30.52 33.65
N VAL A 518 -7.80 29.24 34.04
CA VAL A 518 -7.52 28.06 33.20
C VAL A 518 -8.72 27.13 33.28
N VAL A 519 -9.40 26.92 32.16
CA VAL A 519 -10.49 25.94 32.05
C VAL A 519 -9.89 24.60 31.64
N ARG A 520 -10.22 23.55 32.39
CA ARG A 520 -9.93 22.16 32.04
C ARG A 520 -11.22 21.56 31.46
N ILE A 521 -11.13 21.06 30.24
CA ILE A 521 -12.22 20.37 29.55
C ILE A 521 -11.90 18.88 29.64
N GLU A 522 -12.88 18.07 30.04
CA GLU A 522 -12.69 16.61 30.10
C GLU A 522 -12.96 16.02 28.71
N PRO A 523 -11.97 15.37 28.05
CA PRO A 523 -12.06 15.04 26.63
C PRO A 523 -13.22 14.11 26.28
N ASN A 524 -13.97 14.46 25.24
CA ASN A 524 -15.01 13.61 24.65
C ASN A 524 -14.96 13.70 23.11
N PRO A 525 -13.87 13.22 22.48
CA PRO A 525 -13.65 13.39 21.05
C PRO A 525 -14.68 12.64 20.19
N ALA A 526 -15.28 11.56 20.67
CA ALA A 526 -16.39 10.90 19.97
C ALA A 526 -17.73 11.65 20.09
N ALA A 527 -17.80 12.71 20.90
CA ALA A 527 -19.01 13.47 21.22
C ALA A 527 -20.19 12.54 21.60
N ARG A 528 -19.91 11.50 22.40
CA ARG A 528 -20.93 10.54 22.85
C ARG A 528 -21.46 10.92 24.21
N VAL A 529 -22.78 10.90 24.37
CA VAL A 529 -23.44 11.18 25.64
C VAL A 529 -24.34 10.02 26.02
N SER A 530 -24.15 9.54 27.25
CA SER A 530 -24.98 8.50 27.87
C SER A 530 -26.45 8.93 27.95
N GLY A 531 -27.36 7.96 27.88
CA GLY A 531 -28.81 8.22 27.89
C GLY A 531 -29.31 8.92 29.17
N HIS A 532 -28.64 8.70 30.30
CA HIS A 532 -29.00 9.26 31.61
C HIS A 532 -28.42 10.65 31.87
N ASP A 533 -27.25 10.94 31.28
CA ASP A 533 -26.49 12.14 31.59
C ASP A 533 -26.96 13.32 30.74
N PRO A 534 -26.95 14.54 31.30
CA PRO A 534 -27.16 15.73 30.47
C PRO A 534 -25.95 15.94 29.55
N LEU A 535 -26.20 16.56 28.39
CA LEU A 535 -25.13 17.00 27.51
C LEU A 535 -24.39 18.16 28.18
N THR A 536 -23.07 18.04 28.35
CA THR A 536 -22.22 19.14 28.77
C THR A 536 -21.41 19.65 27.58
N ALA A 537 -21.42 20.95 27.37
CA ALA A 537 -20.63 21.58 26.31
C ALA A 537 -19.94 22.85 26.80
N TYR A 538 -18.78 23.14 26.23
CA TYR A 538 -17.95 24.30 26.50
C TYR A 538 -17.76 25.15 25.24
N PHE A 539 -17.78 26.47 25.41
CA PHE A 539 -17.41 27.44 24.37
C PHE A 539 -16.96 28.76 24.99
N GLU A 540 -16.26 29.57 24.19
CA GLU A 540 -15.84 30.92 24.54
C GLU A 540 -16.52 31.95 23.61
N ILE A 541 -16.88 33.10 24.19
CA ILE A 541 -17.47 34.25 23.50
C ILE A 541 -16.46 35.37 23.53
N TYR A 542 -16.07 35.87 22.35
CA TYR A 542 -15.06 36.90 22.17
C TYR A 542 -15.66 38.24 21.74
N HIS A 543 -14.91 39.32 21.95
CA HIS A 543 -15.21 40.67 21.45
C HIS A 543 -16.58 41.22 21.89
N LEU A 544 -17.02 40.87 23.10
CA LEU A 544 -18.21 41.45 23.69
C LEU A 544 -18.03 42.96 23.93
N SER A 545 -19.03 43.75 23.55
CA SER A 545 -19.01 45.20 23.65
C SER A 545 -19.44 45.65 25.05
N PRO A 546 -18.60 46.41 25.77
CA PRO A 546 -18.99 46.97 27.07
C PRO A 546 -20.02 48.09 26.88
N GLY A 547 -21.06 48.08 27.71
CA GLY A 547 -22.05 49.16 27.79
C GLY A 547 -21.54 50.38 28.57
N GLY A 548 -22.41 51.38 28.77
CA GLY A 548 -22.06 52.62 29.46
C GLY A 548 -21.63 52.47 30.93
N ASN A 549 -21.93 51.33 31.56
CA ASN A 549 -21.48 50.95 32.91
C ASN A 549 -20.17 50.15 32.91
N GLY A 550 -19.54 49.95 31.75
CA GLY A 550 -18.33 49.14 31.59
C GLY A 550 -18.56 47.62 31.61
N GLN A 551 -19.82 47.18 31.66
CA GLN A 551 -20.21 45.76 31.62
C GLN A 551 -20.78 45.40 30.25
N ALA A 552 -20.36 44.27 29.70
CA ALA A 552 -20.98 43.68 28.53
C ALA A 552 -22.28 42.99 28.93
N ARG A 553 -23.31 43.14 28.10
CA ARG A 553 -24.62 42.48 28.26
C ARG A 553 -24.92 41.69 27.01
N PHE A 554 -25.14 40.39 27.16
CA PHE A 554 -25.37 39.49 26.03
C PHE A 554 -26.41 38.43 26.38
N GLN A 555 -26.99 37.87 25.33
CA GLN A 555 -27.93 36.77 25.40
C GLN A 555 -27.36 35.60 24.61
N TYR A 556 -27.49 34.38 25.12
CA TYR A 556 -27.19 33.18 24.34
C TYR A 556 -28.36 32.20 24.37
N VAL A 557 -28.54 31.53 23.24
CA VAL A 557 -29.56 30.50 23.01
C VAL A 557 -28.83 29.24 22.58
N TYR A 558 -29.02 28.15 23.32
CA TYR A 558 -28.65 26.83 22.82
C TYR A 558 -29.88 26.13 22.25
N THR A 559 -29.69 25.43 21.14
CA THR A 559 -30.74 24.65 20.49
C THR A 559 -30.21 23.28 20.09
N VAL A 560 -30.85 22.22 20.56
CA VAL A 560 -30.57 20.84 20.15
C VAL A 560 -31.64 20.37 19.17
N ARG A 561 -31.20 19.92 17.98
CA ARG A 561 -32.07 19.38 16.92
C ARG A 561 -31.56 18.04 16.43
N SER A 562 -32.45 17.21 15.89
CA SER A 562 -32.04 15.97 15.23
C SER A 562 -31.15 16.28 14.02
N ALA A 563 -30.02 15.58 13.92
CA ALA A 563 -29.09 15.63 12.79
C ALA A 563 -29.23 14.41 11.85
N GLU A 564 -30.27 13.60 12.04
CA GLU A 564 -30.50 12.44 11.18
C GLU A 564 -30.95 12.86 9.77
N ARG A 565 -30.19 12.44 8.76
CA ARG A 565 -30.59 12.59 7.37
C ARG A 565 -31.70 11.60 7.07
N ASP A 566 -32.78 12.06 6.44
CA ASP A 566 -33.86 11.18 5.95
C ASP A 566 -33.43 10.57 4.60
N PRO A 567 -33.09 9.27 4.53
CA PRO A 567 -32.60 8.65 3.30
C PRO A 567 -33.70 8.49 2.25
N ARG A 568 -34.98 8.69 2.61
CA ARG A 568 -36.12 8.54 1.71
C ARG A 568 -36.13 9.63 0.66
N ILE A 569 -36.54 9.29 -0.57
CA ILE A 569 -36.71 10.27 -1.65
C ILE A 569 -37.88 11.23 -1.37
N TRP A 570 -37.89 12.40 -2.01
CA TRP A 570 -38.84 13.48 -1.71
C TRP A 570 -40.32 13.06 -1.75
N ILE A 571 -40.70 12.15 -2.66
CA ILE A 571 -42.07 11.63 -2.77
C ILE A 571 -42.46 10.84 -1.52
N GLN A 572 -41.56 9.97 -1.04
CA GLN A 572 -41.79 9.20 0.19
C GLN A 572 -41.86 10.11 1.43
N ARG A 573 -41.10 11.21 1.44
CA ARG A 573 -41.16 12.22 2.51
C ARG A 573 -42.51 12.97 2.53
N ALA A 574 -43.08 13.24 1.35
CA ALA A 574 -44.36 13.94 1.23
C ALA A 574 -45.55 13.11 1.74
N PHE A 575 -45.55 11.79 1.49
CA PHE A 575 -46.64 10.90 1.93
C PHE A 575 -46.49 10.39 3.37
N ALA A 576 -45.27 10.39 3.94
CA ALA A 576 -45.00 9.93 5.31
C ALA A 576 -43.90 10.77 5.99
N PRO A 577 -44.17 12.03 6.38
CA PRO A 577 -43.18 12.89 7.04
C PRO A 577 -42.68 12.26 8.34
N ARG A 578 -41.35 12.20 8.51
CA ARG A 578 -40.75 11.66 9.75
C ARG A 578 -41.09 12.59 10.90
N ARG A 579 -41.72 12.08 11.96
CA ARG A 579 -41.85 12.83 13.21
C ARG A 579 -40.45 13.03 13.82
N GLN A 580 -39.94 14.25 13.76
CA GLN A 580 -38.71 14.62 14.46
C GLN A 580 -39.04 14.95 15.92
N PRO A 581 -38.18 14.58 16.88
CA PRO A 581 -38.35 15.03 18.26
C PRO A 581 -38.32 16.56 18.32
N PRO A 582 -39.12 17.18 19.20
CA PRO A 582 -39.14 18.64 19.32
C PRO A 582 -37.73 19.15 19.71
N PRO A 583 -37.32 20.32 19.20
CA PRO A 583 -36.04 20.89 19.56
C PRO A 583 -36.02 21.26 21.04
N ILE A 584 -34.91 20.97 21.72
CA ILE A 584 -34.67 21.47 23.07
C ILE A 584 -33.97 22.80 22.93
N SER A 585 -34.55 23.87 23.47
CA SER A 585 -33.94 25.19 23.45
C SER A 585 -34.11 25.88 24.79
N ALA A 586 -33.11 26.64 25.20
CA ALA A 586 -33.26 27.60 26.29
C ALA A 586 -32.44 28.84 26.01
N THR A 587 -32.93 29.95 26.55
CA THR A 587 -32.31 31.26 26.48
C THR A 587 -31.77 31.65 27.85
N ARG A 588 -30.60 32.28 27.86
CA ARG A 588 -29.97 32.87 29.04
C ARG A 588 -29.46 34.25 28.68
N GLU A 589 -29.58 35.16 29.63
CA GLU A 589 -29.08 36.53 29.53
C GLU A 589 -28.14 36.77 30.70
N GLU A 590 -26.97 37.33 30.42
CA GLU A 590 -25.92 37.56 31.41
C GLU A 590 -25.32 38.95 31.23
N GLU A 591 -24.79 39.49 32.34
CA GLU A 591 -24.04 40.74 32.38
C GLU A 591 -22.69 40.47 33.05
N MET A 592 -21.59 40.95 32.45
CA MET A 592 -20.25 40.69 32.96
C MET A 592 -19.27 41.83 32.66
N ALA A 593 -18.19 41.90 33.43
CA ALA A 593 -17.07 42.79 33.11
C ALA A 593 -16.09 42.11 32.14
N GLY A 594 -15.63 42.85 31.13
CA GLY A 594 -14.65 42.39 30.13
C GLY A 594 -15.28 41.98 28.80
N THR A 595 -14.44 41.54 27.87
CA THR A 595 -14.80 41.24 26.47
C THR A 595 -14.79 39.75 26.11
N LEU A 596 -14.37 38.89 27.05
CA LEU A 596 -14.25 37.44 26.89
C LEU A 596 -15.08 36.72 27.94
N ARG A 597 -16.01 35.86 27.51
CA ARG A 597 -16.76 34.94 28.39
C ARG A 597 -16.36 33.49 28.09
N ARG A 598 -16.05 32.73 29.13
CA ARG A 598 -15.90 31.27 29.07
C ARG A 598 -17.16 30.62 29.65
N GLN A 599 -17.81 29.75 28.88
CA GLN A 599 -19.14 29.24 29.22
C GLN A 599 -19.21 27.72 29.18
N PHE A 600 -19.75 27.13 30.25
CA PHE A 600 -20.28 25.77 30.25
C PHE A 600 -21.79 25.81 30.17
N ILE A 601 -22.38 24.87 29.43
CA ILE A 601 -23.82 24.65 29.44
C ILE A 601 -24.12 23.18 29.74
N THR A 602 -25.29 22.96 30.33
CA THR A 602 -25.85 21.65 30.60
C THR A 602 -27.21 21.58 29.92
N VAL A 603 -27.37 20.66 28.96
CA VAL A 603 -28.60 20.51 28.18
C VAL A 603 -29.30 19.22 28.56
N PRO A 604 -30.59 19.27 28.97
CA PRO A 604 -31.32 18.10 29.44
C PRO A 604 -31.82 17.24 28.27
N ILE A 605 -30.92 16.45 27.67
CA ILE A 605 -31.21 15.61 26.49
C ILE A 605 -31.87 14.26 26.83
N GLN A 606 -32.20 14.01 28.10
CA GLN A 606 -32.72 12.71 28.56
C GLN A 606 -34.01 12.30 27.85
N SER A 607 -34.87 13.25 27.50
CA SER A 607 -36.13 13.01 26.79
C SER A 607 -35.96 12.66 25.30
N LEU A 608 -34.79 12.90 24.72
CA LEU A 608 -34.54 12.62 23.30
C LEU A 608 -34.29 11.12 23.07
N PRO A 609 -34.76 10.51 21.97
CA PRO A 609 -34.37 9.14 21.65
C PRO A 609 -32.86 9.04 21.32
N PRO A 610 -32.24 7.86 21.42
CA PRO A 610 -30.89 7.65 20.89
C PRO A 610 -30.81 8.05 19.42
N GLY A 611 -29.69 8.67 19.01
CA GLY A 611 -29.54 9.18 17.65
C GLY A 611 -28.49 10.28 17.53
N LYS A 612 -28.36 10.82 16.31
CA LYS A 612 -27.45 11.93 16.00
C LYS A 612 -28.17 13.27 16.19
N TYR A 613 -27.51 14.21 16.85
CA TYR A 613 -28.04 15.53 17.16
C TYR A 613 -27.03 16.62 16.88
N ARG A 614 -27.53 17.83 16.65
CA ARG A 614 -26.74 19.06 16.48
C ARG A 614 -27.10 20.03 17.59
N LEU A 615 -26.10 20.47 18.34
CA LEU A 615 -26.17 21.55 19.31
C LEU A 615 -25.72 22.84 18.61
N GLU A 616 -26.61 23.81 18.50
CA GLU A 616 -26.33 25.14 17.97
C GLU A 616 -26.35 26.16 19.12
N ILE A 617 -25.31 26.99 19.18
CA ILE A 617 -25.17 28.11 20.10
C ILE A 617 -25.28 29.39 19.28
N LEU A 618 -26.27 30.22 19.59
CA LEU A 618 -26.42 31.57 19.05
C LEU A 618 -26.18 32.55 20.19
N VAL A 619 -25.27 33.49 20.00
CA VAL A 619 -24.99 34.58 20.94
C VAL A 619 -25.34 35.91 20.28
N ARG A 620 -26.03 36.75 21.03
CA ARG A 620 -26.35 38.13 20.67
C ARG A 620 -25.77 39.08 21.69
N ASP A 621 -24.93 39.99 21.23
CA ASP A 621 -24.49 41.14 22.02
C ASP A 621 -25.65 42.15 22.07
N LEU A 622 -26.18 42.42 23.27
CA LEU A 622 -27.32 43.32 23.46
C LEU A 622 -26.91 44.80 23.46
N VAL A 623 -25.61 45.09 23.57
CA VAL A 623 -25.05 46.43 23.50
C VAL A 623 -24.75 46.81 22.05
N ALA A 624 -24.02 45.95 21.33
CA ALA A 624 -23.65 46.20 19.93
C ALA A 624 -24.74 45.81 18.92
N GLY A 625 -25.65 44.91 19.28
CA GLY A 625 -26.66 44.37 18.38
C GLY A 625 -26.13 43.33 17.38
N THR A 626 -24.89 42.87 17.55
CA THR A 626 -24.25 41.84 16.71
C THR A 626 -24.61 40.43 17.17
N GLU A 627 -24.58 39.47 16.25
CA GLU A 627 -24.88 38.06 16.53
C GLU A 627 -23.79 37.14 15.95
N ALA A 628 -23.47 36.07 16.68
CA ALA A 628 -22.54 35.04 16.24
C ALA A 628 -23.10 33.66 16.59
N SER A 629 -22.86 32.66 15.73
CA SER A 629 -23.29 31.29 16.00
C SER A 629 -22.23 30.25 15.68
N ARG A 630 -22.27 29.15 16.45
CA ARG A 630 -21.44 27.96 16.28
C ARG A 630 -22.24 26.71 16.62
N ALA A 631 -21.82 25.57 16.10
CA ALA A 631 -22.50 24.31 16.34
C ALA A 631 -21.53 23.15 16.50
N ALA A 632 -21.96 22.15 17.25
CA ALA A 632 -21.31 20.86 17.38
C ALA A 632 -22.31 19.73 17.13
N GLU A 633 -21.85 18.62 16.57
CA GLU A 633 -22.63 17.40 16.44
C GLU A 633 -22.26 16.43 17.56
N PHE A 634 -23.25 15.67 18.03
CA PHE A 634 -23.05 14.67 19.08
C PHE A 634 -23.99 13.48 18.88
N VAL A 635 -23.64 12.35 19.50
CA VAL A 635 -24.43 11.12 19.46
C VAL A 635 -24.96 10.81 20.86
N LYS A 636 -26.29 10.73 20.99
CA LYS A 636 -26.91 10.17 22.18
C LYS A 636 -26.98 8.65 22.03
N VAL A 637 -26.34 7.92 22.93
CA VAL A 637 -26.37 6.45 22.94
C VAL A 637 -27.54 5.92 23.81
N GLY A 638 -28.09 4.77 23.44
CA GLY A 638 -29.20 4.13 24.16
C GLY A 638 -28.76 3.29 25.35
N GLU A 639 -29.69 2.97 26.24
CA GLU A 639 -29.45 2.01 27.32
C GLU A 639 -29.11 0.65 26.72
N GLY A 640 -27.89 0.16 26.98
CA GLY A 640 -27.48 -1.22 26.67
C GLY A 640 -26.70 -1.47 25.37
N LEU A 641 -26.39 -0.44 24.56
CA LEU A 641 -25.45 -0.59 23.42
C LEU A 641 -24.10 0.03 23.79
N ARG A 642 -23.37 -0.67 24.67
CA ARG A 642 -21.96 -0.41 25.00
C ARG A 642 -20.97 -1.23 24.15
N ASN A 643 -21.41 -1.77 23.00
CA ASN A 643 -20.56 -2.59 22.12
C ASN A 643 -20.31 -1.92 20.77
#